data_AF-A0A3P8PT53-F1
#
_entry.id   AF-A0A3P8PT53-F1
#
_cell.length_a   1.000
_cell.length_b   1.000
_cell.length_c   1.000
_cell.angle_alpha   90.00
_cell.angle_beta   90.00
_cell.angle_gamma   90.00
#
_symmetry.space_group_name_H-M   'P 1'
#
loop_
_entity.id
_entity.type
_entity.pdbx_description
1 polymer ?
#
loop_
_entity_poly.entity_id
_entity_poly.type
_entity_poly.pdbx_seq_one_letter_code
_entity_poly.pdbx_strand_id
1 'polypeptide(L)'
;TLSQMEPPGNPGGTPVELELTLENVESALYQLYFDPDMEHKNVAQKWLTQAQASAQAWHFCWALLSPDKIPEVQFFGASTLHTKISRHWSDLAADQHESLRTQLLSHILQFSSGPKMVLTRLCVALASLALNVIPQAWSQPVADMVRAFQPHKPDPEDGSGAKASQDPHTHCLTLLELLTVLPEEFQSSRLAQARRGQLREALAGEWAVVCPLLRQLMQSQDSSSQVKEKVLKCLSSWVALDVPLGEIQELLHDCFTALSDPELFDAAVETVVNAISQPDCQRYINALLSLMPLVLGLYDQLKTAAQDGDMETSHGICRIAVALGETHSRVLLEQVDHWQEYLALVNMILFCTGIPGHYPVNETTSSLTLTFWYTLQDDILSFEEEKQCVYLQVYRPVYFQLVDVLLHKSHYPSQEEYASWSSDDKEQFRIYRVDISDTLMYVYEMLGAELLSNLYERLGRLLMDPQQSAVWQDTEALLFGFQSIAETIDVNYSDVIPGLIGLIPRINISNILLADTVMYTIGSLAEWLADHPVMLGGILPMVLQGLAKPELSVSSVSTLKRICRECRYDLGPYAQDILTVSQVRHREIHSNTSQCMWLMQGLGFLLSALPSEEILGRLHSLITPHIQQLDTLAQQELNPTNKQSIIHIVGMLASLFTTLDINRQADCLEGAASSRLPVPQSTQNPVSSEEKQQTSYVVVVLQQVFTLIQTILSKWLHDSEVVEAVCGVFDKSVRTLLHDFGPMVPQLGEMLGEIYSAFPQASALDLARQMVHIFAGEEHHIPHIRSLTEVLTSTTLTIFQQGKKRLLAVKTCPHLVMCCRGMESS
;
A
#
# COMPACT_ATOMS: atom_id res chain seq x y z
N THR A 1 33.76 -37.81 39.84
CA THR A 1 33.43 -37.29 41.18
C THR A 1 32.67 -35.99 41.01
N LEU A 2 31.34 -36.13 40.90
CA LEU A 2 30.39 -35.03 40.77
C LEU A 2 30.21 -34.40 42.14
N SER A 3 30.66 -33.16 42.31
CA SER A 3 30.28 -32.33 43.45
C SER A 3 29.10 -31.46 43.03
N GLN A 4 28.00 -31.64 43.73
CA GLN A 4 26.78 -30.85 43.64
C GLN A 4 27.09 -29.38 43.96
N MET A 5 26.67 -28.46 43.09
CA MET A 5 26.40 -27.07 43.44
C MET A 5 24.87 -26.94 43.47
N GLU A 6 24.32 -26.64 44.65
CA GLU A 6 22.91 -26.36 44.86
C GLU A 6 22.47 -25.13 44.05
N PRO A 7 21.25 -25.12 43.47
CA PRO A 7 20.69 -23.91 42.89
C PRO A 7 20.30 -22.93 44.01
N PRO A 8 20.48 -21.60 43.83
CA PRO A 8 19.96 -20.65 44.79
C PRO A 8 18.43 -20.72 44.81
N GLY A 9 17.89 -20.63 46.02
CA GLY A 9 16.48 -20.85 46.32
C GLY A 9 15.53 -19.94 45.54
N ASN A 10 14.41 -20.55 45.18
CA ASN A 10 13.21 -19.97 44.59
C ASN A 10 12.72 -18.72 45.37
N PRO A 11 12.62 -17.52 44.76
CA PRO A 11 11.82 -16.44 45.33
C PRO A 11 10.44 -16.49 44.69
N GLY A 12 9.56 -17.31 45.27
CA GLY A 12 8.12 -17.12 45.12
C GLY A 12 7.72 -15.83 45.84
N GLY A 13 7.64 -14.72 45.12
CA GLY A 13 7.19 -13.44 45.64
C GLY A 13 6.81 -12.49 44.52
N THR A 14 5.55 -12.09 44.47
CA THR A 14 5.09 -10.91 43.72
C THR A 14 5.87 -9.66 44.17
N PRO A 15 6.04 -8.65 43.29
CA PRO A 15 7.16 -7.70 43.36
C PRO A 15 7.02 -6.73 44.54
N VAL A 16 7.67 -7.08 45.63
CA VAL A 16 8.18 -6.11 46.61
C VAL A 16 9.40 -5.46 45.97
N GLU A 17 9.45 -4.13 46.00
CA GLU A 17 10.54 -3.25 45.56
C GLU A 17 11.92 -3.92 45.57
N LEU A 18 12.31 -4.57 44.48
CA LEU A 18 13.67 -5.06 44.30
C LEU A 18 14.56 -3.82 44.22
N GLU A 19 15.46 -3.69 45.20
CA GLU A 19 16.49 -2.66 45.15
C GLU A 19 17.28 -2.77 43.83
N LEU A 20 17.59 -1.62 43.22
CA LEU A 20 18.35 -1.55 41.98
C LEU A 20 19.84 -1.86 42.24
N THR A 21 20.14 -3.14 42.40
CA THR A 21 21.50 -3.69 42.54
C THR A 21 21.93 -4.38 41.24
N LEU A 22 23.24 -4.54 41.03
CA LEU A 22 23.79 -5.22 39.85
C LEU A 22 23.26 -6.66 39.72
N GLU A 23 23.21 -7.40 40.83
CA GLU A 23 22.74 -8.79 40.88
C GLU A 23 21.25 -8.91 40.51
N ASN A 24 20.42 -7.97 40.95
CA ASN A 24 18.99 -7.96 40.61
C ASN A 24 18.77 -7.61 39.13
N VAL A 25 19.59 -6.72 38.57
CA VAL A 25 19.57 -6.43 37.12
C VAL A 25 19.96 -7.65 36.31
N GLU A 26 21.02 -8.36 36.71
CA GLU A 26 21.41 -9.61 36.06
C GLU A 26 20.31 -10.67 36.17
N SER A 27 19.76 -10.89 37.37
CA SER A 27 18.67 -11.86 37.58
C SER A 27 17.45 -11.56 36.71
N ALA A 28 17.04 -10.30 36.62
CA ALA A 28 15.95 -9.88 35.75
C ALA A 28 16.27 -10.08 34.26
N LEU A 29 17.52 -9.88 33.82
CA LEU A 29 17.95 -10.19 32.46
C LEU A 29 17.91 -11.69 32.18
N TYR A 30 18.37 -12.52 33.12
CA TYR A 30 18.26 -13.97 32.99
C TYR A 30 16.80 -14.42 32.89
N GLN A 31 15.90 -13.82 33.68
CA GLN A 31 14.46 -14.07 33.57
C GLN A 31 13.92 -13.65 32.20
N LEU A 32 14.29 -12.47 31.70
CA LEU A 32 13.83 -11.98 30.40
C LEU A 32 14.26 -12.89 29.23
N TYR A 33 15.52 -13.33 29.22
CA TYR A 33 16.06 -14.11 28.11
C TYR A 33 15.71 -15.59 28.20
N PHE A 34 15.77 -16.21 29.39
CA PHE A 34 15.76 -17.67 29.55
C PHE A 34 14.51 -18.26 30.20
N ASP A 35 13.64 -17.46 30.84
CA ASP A 35 12.39 -17.99 31.43
C ASP A 35 11.42 -18.41 30.30
N PRO A 36 10.82 -19.62 30.29
CA PRO A 36 9.84 -20.00 29.28
C PRO A 36 8.48 -19.28 29.43
N ASP A 37 8.17 -18.71 30.61
CA ASP A 37 6.89 -18.06 30.87
C ASP A 37 6.87 -16.60 30.37
N MET A 38 5.94 -16.30 29.46
CA MET A 38 5.76 -14.97 28.89
C MET A 38 5.33 -13.92 29.92
N GLU A 39 4.58 -14.29 30.96
CA GLU A 39 4.18 -13.34 32.01
C GLU A 39 5.39 -12.90 32.83
N HIS A 40 6.29 -13.83 33.15
CA HIS A 40 7.55 -13.53 33.83
C HIS A 40 8.45 -12.63 32.97
N LYS A 41 8.58 -12.90 31.67
CA LYS A 41 9.30 -12.01 30.74
C LYS A 41 8.72 -10.61 30.71
N ASN A 42 7.40 -10.48 30.66
CA ASN A 42 6.72 -9.18 30.67
C ASN A 42 6.98 -8.39 31.96
N VAL A 43 7.00 -9.07 33.11
CA VAL A 43 7.33 -8.45 34.40
C VAL A 43 8.79 -7.99 34.42
N ALA A 44 9.73 -8.87 34.03
CA ALA A 44 11.15 -8.55 33.96
C ALA A 44 11.43 -7.37 33.02
N GLN A 45 10.84 -7.37 31.82
CA GLN A 45 10.99 -6.28 30.85
C GLN A 45 10.50 -4.93 31.40
N LYS A 46 9.33 -4.91 32.07
CA LYS A 46 8.80 -3.68 32.69
C LYS A 46 9.75 -3.16 33.76
N TRP A 47 10.26 -4.03 34.61
CA TRP A 47 11.19 -3.65 35.68
C TRP A 47 12.53 -3.17 35.11
N LEU A 48 13.10 -3.89 34.13
CA LEU A 48 14.35 -3.49 33.46
C LEU A 48 14.21 -2.15 32.73
N THR A 49 13.05 -1.86 32.14
CA THR A 49 12.78 -0.54 31.51
C THR A 49 12.81 0.58 32.56
N GLN A 50 12.28 0.34 33.76
CA GLN A 50 12.38 1.28 34.88
C GLN A 50 13.83 1.42 35.37
N ALA A 51 14.57 0.30 35.45
CA ALA A 51 15.97 0.30 35.81
C ALA A 51 16.84 1.13 34.85
N GLN A 52 16.61 1.04 33.53
CA GLN A 52 17.32 1.85 32.54
C GLN A 52 17.10 3.36 32.70
N ALA A 53 15.89 3.77 33.10
CA ALA A 53 15.56 5.18 33.32
C ALA A 53 16.17 5.73 34.63
N SER A 54 16.47 4.88 35.60
CA SER A 54 16.95 5.25 36.95
C SER A 54 18.31 5.94 36.95
N ALA A 55 18.63 6.74 37.98
CA ALA A 55 19.95 7.39 38.10
C ALA A 55 21.10 6.38 38.29
N GLN A 56 20.82 5.24 38.93
CA GLN A 56 21.75 4.14 39.16
C GLN A 56 22.25 3.52 37.85
N ALA A 57 21.51 3.67 36.75
CA ALA A 57 21.88 3.13 35.45
C ALA A 57 23.22 3.64 34.92
N TRP A 58 23.64 4.86 35.29
CA TRP A 58 24.96 5.39 34.94
C TRP A 58 26.12 4.60 35.57
N HIS A 59 25.86 3.83 36.63
CA HIS A 59 26.88 3.06 37.34
C HIS A 59 26.84 1.58 36.94
N PHE A 60 25.66 0.93 37.02
CA PHE A 60 25.59 -0.51 36.77
C PHE A 60 25.86 -0.86 35.29
N CYS A 61 25.56 0.04 34.34
CA CYS A 61 25.73 -0.25 32.90
C CYS A 61 27.18 -0.60 32.55
N TRP A 62 28.17 0.05 33.18
CA TRP A 62 29.59 -0.26 33.00
C TRP A 62 29.98 -1.60 33.61
N ALA A 63 29.44 -1.93 34.78
CA ALA A 63 29.69 -3.21 35.43
C ALA A 63 29.14 -4.38 34.60
N LEU A 64 28.02 -4.19 33.91
CA LEU A 64 27.44 -5.19 32.99
C LEU A 64 28.29 -5.42 31.73
N LEU A 65 29.18 -4.48 31.37
CA LEU A 65 30.11 -4.62 30.24
C LEU A 65 31.38 -5.40 30.60
N SER A 66 31.43 -6.00 31.79
CA SER A 66 32.58 -6.78 32.22
C SER A 66 32.74 -8.07 31.38
N PRO A 67 33.97 -8.54 31.11
CA PRO A 67 34.22 -9.69 30.24
C PRO A 67 33.75 -11.03 30.83
N ASP A 68 33.42 -11.08 32.12
CA ASP A 68 32.84 -12.24 32.80
C ASP A 68 31.34 -12.44 32.53
N LYS A 69 30.67 -11.45 31.91
CA LYS A 69 29.24 -11.48 31.61
C LYS A 69 28.95 -12.03 30.21
N ILE A 70 27.76 -12.63 30.04
CA ILE A 70 27.30 -13.12 28.73
C ILE A 70 26.98 -11.94 27.78
N PRO A 71 27.05 -12.12 26.44
CA PRO A 71 26.83 -11.06 25.47
C PRO A 71 25.49 -10.33 25.60
N GLU A 72 24.43 -11.03 25.99
CA GLU A 72 23.08 -10.47 26.18
C GLU A 72 23.04 -9.47 27.34
N VAL A 73 23.77 -9.77 28.43
CA VAL A 73 23.90 -8.89 29.59
C VAL A 73 24.76 -7.68 29.26
N GLN A 74 25.87 -7.90 28.55
CA GLN A 74 26.72 -6.82 28.04
C GLN A 74 25.96 -5.88 27.09
N PHE A 75 25.12 -6.45 26.22
CA PHE A 75 24.27 -5.68 25.31
C PHE A 75 23.28 -4.79 26.06
N PHE A 76 22.68 -5.27 27.15
CA PHE A 76 21.84 -4.44 28.00
C PHE A 76 22.63 -3.29 28.65
N GLY A 77 23.87 -3.53 29.08
CA GLY A 77 24.78 -2.48 29.55
C GLY A 77 25.01 -1.38 28.50
N ALA A 78 25.42 -1.78 27.29
CA ALA A 78 25.63 -0.85 26.17
C ALA A 78 24.34 -0.12 25.76
N SER A 79 23.19 -0.82 25.74
CA SER A 79 21.88 -0.23 25.39
C SER A 79 21.41 0.76 26.45
N THR A 80 21.70 0.50 27.72
CA THR A 80 21.42 1.41 28.83
C THR A 80 22.24 2.69 28.69
N LEU A 81 23.53 2.59 28.35
CA LEU A 81 24.40 3.73 28.08
C LEU A 81 23.85 4.60 26.94
N HIS A 82 23.51 4.00 25.80
CA HIS A 82 22.91 4.73 24.68
C HIS A 82 21.60 5.43 25.08
N THR A 83 20.71 4.74 25.79
CA THR A 83 19.44 5.32 26.24
C THR A 83 19.66 6.49 27.19
N LYS A 84 20.63 6.37 28.11
CA LYS A 84 21.00 7.43 29.03
C LYS A 84 21.57 8.65 28.31
N ILE A 85 22.48 8.45 27.37
CA ILE A 85 23.08 9.54 26.60
C ILE A 85 22.05 10.21 25.67
N SER A 86 21.18 9.44 25.01
CA SER A 86 20.22 9.97 24.05
C SER A 86 18.99 10.63 24.70
N ARG A 87 18.49 10.12 25.83
CA ARG A 87 17.25 10.61 26.47
C ARG A 87 17.45 11.37 27.77
N HIS A 88 18.53 11.10 28.49
CA HIS A 88 18.80 11.64 29.83
C HIS A 88 20.08 12.47 29.86
N TRP A 89 20.43 13.13 28.74
CA TRP A 89 21.63 13.96 28.63
C TRP A 89 21.69 15.08 29.67
N SER A 90 20.53 15.63 30.05
CA SER A 90 20.40 16.69 31.06
C SER A 90 20.86 16.28 32.46
N ASP A 91 20.93 14.97 32.74
CA ASP A 91 21.33 14.45 34.05
C ASP A 91 22.87 14.53 34.23
N LEU A 92 23.61 14.73 33.15
CA LEU A 92 25.07 14.73 33.12
C LEU A 92 25.61 16.17 33.20
N ALA A 93 26.58 16.41 34.07
CA ALA A 93 27.24 17.70 34.19
C ALA A 93 28.34 17.88 33.13
N ALA A 94 28.57 19.13 32.71
CA ALA A 94 29.46 19.45 31.60
C ALA A 94 30.94 19.02 31.81
N ASP A 95 31.39 18.96 33.06
CA ASP A 95 32.71 18.47 33.46
C ASP A 95 32.89 16.96 33.27
N GLN A 96 31.79 16.19 33.25
CA GLN A 96 31.83 14.74 33.09
C GLN A 96 31.86 14.30 31.62
N HIS A 97 31.53 15.18 30.68
CA HIS A 97 31.44 14.86 29.24
C HIS A 97 32.73 14.25 28.69
N GLU A 98 33.88 14.82 29.07
CA GLU A 98 35.19 14.36 28.59
C GLU A 98 35.55 12.99 29.16
N SER A 99 35.29 12.77 30.46
CA SER A 99 35.52 11.47 31.09
C SER A 99 34.67 10.36 30.47
N LEU A 100 33.40 10.66 30.17
CA LEU A 100 32.48 9.74 29.51
C LEU A 100 32.94 9.39 28.10
N ARG A 101 33.44 10.39 27.35
CA ARG A 101 34.02 10.20 26.02
C ARG A 101 35.22 9.25 26.05
N THR A 102 36.18 9.49 26.95
CA THR A 102 37.36 8.61 27.08
C THR A 102 36.98 7.20 27.51
N GLN A 103 36.02 7.06 28.44
CA GLN A 103 35.53 5.75 28.87
C GLN A 103 34.87 4.97 27.74
N LEU A 104 33.95 5.59 26.98
CA LEU A 104 33.32 4.94 25.81
C LEU A 104 34.35 4.50 24.78
N LEU A 105 35.30 5.36 24.41
CA LEU A 105 36.37 5.02 23.47
C LEU A 105 37.20 3.82 23.96
N SER A 106 37.56 3.80 25.24
CA SER A 106 38.32 2.69 25.81
C SER A 106 37.55 1.36 25.78
N HIS A 107 36.25 1.38 26.06
CA HIS A 107 35.41 0.20 25.98
C HIS A 107 35.18 -0.23 24.53
N ILE A 108 35.01 0.69 23.59
CA ILE A 108 34.89 0.34 22.16
C ILE A 108 36.16 -0.37 21.67
N LEU A 109 37.34 0.11 22.06
CA LEU A 109 38.62 -0.56 21.76
C LEU A 109 38.73 -1.93 22.42
N GLN A 110 38.22 -2.09 23.65
CA GLN A 110 38.20 -3.39 24.32
C GLN A 110 37.25 -4.38 23.63
N PHE A 111 36.10 -3.90 23.15
CA PHE A 111 35.08 -4.69 22.48
C PHE A 111 35.32 -4.87 20.96
N SER A 112 36.43 -4.34 20.42
CA SER A 112 36.77 -4.48 18.99
C SER A 112 36.88 -5.95 18.58
N SER A 113 37.38 -6.80 19.48
CA SER A 113 37.46 -8.27 19.31
C SER A 113 36.32 -9.02 20.01
N GLY A 114 35.31 -8.31 20.53
CA GLY A 114 34.19 -8.86 21.29
C GLY A 114 32.93 -9.11 20.45
N PRO A 115 31.77 -9.32 21.10
CA PRO A 115 30.50 -9.52 20.40
C PRO A 115 30.08 -8.29 19.59
N LYS A 116 29.88 -8.46 18.28
CA LYS A 116 29.53 -7.36 17.35
C LYS A 116 28.31 -6.55 17.79
N MET A 117 27.27 -7.19 18.33
CA MET A 117 26.06 -6.50 18.81
C MET A 117 26.34 -5.48 19.92
N VAL A 118 27.31 -5.78 20.81
CA VAL A 118 27.71 -4.89 21.91
C VAL A 118 28.57 -3.76 21.34
N LEU A 119 29.51 -4.09 20.45
CA LEU A 119 30.35 -3.12 19.77
C LEU A 119 29.53 -2.06 19.03
N THR A 120 28.62 -2.48 18.14
CA THR A 120 27.72 -1.57 17.41
C THR A 120 26.92 -0.70 18.37
N ARG A 121 26.40 -1.27 19.47
CA ARG A 121 25.62 -0.49 20.46
C ARG A 121 26.47 0.53 21.22
N LEU A 122 27.74 0.24 21.50
CA LEU A 122 28.68 1.21 22.07
C LEU A 122 29.05 2.29 21.06
N CYS A 123 29.23 1.95 19.78
CA CYS A 123 29.42 2.94 18.72
C CYS A 123 28.21 3.89 18.61
N VAL A 124 26.99 3.35 18.67
CA VAL A 124 25.72 4.11 18.74
C VAL A 124 25.69 5.04 19.96
N ALA A 125 26.12 4.55 21.14
CA ALA A 125 26.20 5.38 22.35
C ALA A 125 27.20 6.55 22.19
N LEU A 126 28.38 6.30 21.60
CA LEU A 126 29.38 7.34 21.34
C LEU A 126 28.93 8.33 20.26
N ALA A 127 28.25 7.87 19.21
CA ALA A 127 27.64 8.72 18.20
C ALA A 127 26.59 9.65 18.81
N SER A 128 25.68 9.12 19.64
CA SER A 128 24.72 9.93 20.41
C SER A 128 25.42 10.96 21.30
N LEU A 129 26.53 10.60 21.96
CA LEU A 129 27.32 11.56 22.74
C LEU A 129 27.86 12.67 21.85
N ALA A 130 28.48 12.31 20.72
CA ALA A 130 29.04 13.25 19.75
C ALA A 130 27.98 14.26 19.28
N LEU A 131 26.79 13.78 18.89
CA LEU A 131 25.67 14.62 18.46
C LEU A 131 25.16 15.58 19.55
N ASN A 132 25.30 15.24 20.83
CA ASN A 132 24.94 16.14 21.93
C ASN A 132 25.99 17.24 22.17
N VAL A 133 27.27 17.01 21.86
CA VAL A 133 28.36 17.95 22.17
C VAL A 133 28.85 18.78 20.97
N ILE A 134 28.67 18.31 19.74
CA ILE A 134 28.99 19.06 18.50
C ILE A 134 28.04 20.26 18.37
N PRO A 135 28.44 21.43 17.85
CA PRO A 135 29.81 21.85 17.58
C PRO A 135 30.49 22.54 18.79
N GLN A 136 29.78 22.71 19.91
CA GLN A 136 30.16 23.63 20.98
C GLN A 136 31.32 23.11 21.85
N ALA A 137 31.31 21.83 22.19
CA ALA A 137 32.29 21.21 23.09
C ALA A 137 33.21 20.19 22.39
N TRP A 138 32.81 19.69 21.22
CA TRP A 138 33.65 18.83 20.39
C TRP A 138 33.67 19.34 18.95
N SER A 139 34.77 19.97 18.57
CA SER A 139 34.89 20.67 17.29
C SER A 139 35.33 19.79 16.12
N GLN A 140 36.03 18.68 16.37
CA GLN A 140 36.56 17.77 15.34
C GLN A 140 36.38 16.29 15.74
N PRO A 141 35.14 15.80 15.86
CA PRO A 141 34.83 14.45 16.31
C PRO A 141 35.45 13.36 15.44
N VAL A 142 35.37 13.47 14.11
CA VAL A 142 35.87 12.41 13.22
C VAL A 142 37.39 12.37 13.26
N ALA A 143 38.06 13.53 13.22
CA ALA A 143 39.53 13.56 13.26
C ALA A 143 40.08 12.96 14.56
N ASP A 144 39.44 13.23 15.69
CA ASP A 144 39.82 12.66 16.99
C ASP A 144 39.58 11.15 17.05
N MET A 145 38.45 10.67 16.51
CA MET A 145 38.18 9.23 16.40
C MET A 145 39.22 8.55 15.52
N VAL A 146 39.48 9.06 14.31
CA VAL A 146 40.51 8.51 13.42
C VAL A 146 41.88 8.44 14.11
N ARG A 147 42.27 9.49 14.86
CA ARG A 147 43.53 9.50 15.62
C ARG A 147 43.56 8.45 16.73
N ALA A 148 42.45 8.25 17.44
CA ALA A 148 42.35 7.29 18.53
C ALA A 148 42.43 5.82 18.07
N PHE A 149 41.96 5.52 16.86
CA PHE A 149 41.97 4.16 16.30
C PHE A 149 43.20 3.87 15.41
N GLN A 150 44.08 4.85 15.16
CA GLN A 150 45.37 4.61 14.49
C GLN A 150 46.34 3.86 15.41
N PRO A 151 47.14 2.91 14.88
CA PRO A 151 48.12 2.20 15.69
C PRO A 151 49.21 3.18 16.19
N HIS A 152 49.20 3.46 17.50
CA HIS A 152 50.30 4.17 18.14
C HIS A 152 51.57 3.31 18.07
N LYS A 153 52.66 3.86 17.52
CA LYS A 153 53.99 3.27 17.73
C LYS A 153 54.25 3.28 19.24
N PRO A 154 54.66 2.16 19.86
CA PRO A 154 55.02 2.19 21.27
C PRO A 154 56.21 3.15 21.44
N ASP A 155 56.05 4.13 22.33
CA ASP A 155 57.18 4.96 22.77
C ASP A 155 58.24 4.04 23.40
N PRO A 156 59.53 4.21 23.07
CA PRO A 156 60.58 3.29 23.48
C PRO A 156 60.93 3.30 24.98
N GLU A 157 60.20 4.01 25.85
CA GLU A 157 60.59 4.22 27.24
C GLU A 157 59.71 3.56 28.33
N ASP A 158 58.52 3.03 28.03
CA ASP A 158 57.72 2.35 29.06
C ASP A 158 57.87 0.82 29.04
N GLY A 159 58.86 0.36 29.82
CA GLY A 159 59.19 -1.05 30.09
C GLY A 159 58.15 -1.80 30.93
N SER A 160 56.86 -1.72 30.59
CA SER A 160 55.84 -2.60 31.16
C SER A 160 55.23 -3.48 30.07
N GLY A 161 55.51 -4.79 30.15
CA GLY A 161 55.08 -5.81 29.20
C GLY A 161 53.58 -6.12 29.26
N ALA A 162 52.73 -5.15 28.95
CA ALA A 162 51.35 -5.39 28.58
C ALA A 162 51.28 -5.73 27.08
N LYS A 163 50.76 -6.91 26.77
CA LYS A 163 50.63 -7.45 25.40
C LYS A 163 49.80 -6.52 24.53
N ALA A 164 50.45 -5.61 23.78
CA ALA A 164 49.84 -4.93 22.64
C ALA A 164 49.71 -5.92 21.47
N SER A 165 48.84 -6.91 21.62
CA SER A 165 48.34 -7.72 20.51
C SER A 165 47.03 -7.10 20.03
N GLN A 166 47.10 -5.90 19.46
CA GLN A 166 45.95 -5.25 18.84
C GLN A 166 46.11 -5.35 17.33
N ASP A 167 45.23 -6.13 16.71
CA ASP A 167 45.21 -6.35 15.28
C ASP A 167 44.76 -5.07 14.56
N PRO A 168 45.62 -4.43 13.74
CA PRO A 168 45.29 -3.20 13.02
C PRO A 168 44.03 -3.31 12.15
N HIS A 169 43.73 -4.52 11.67
CA HIS A 169 42.53 -4.81 10.87
C HIS A 169 41.25 -4.64 11.70
N THR A 170 41.22 -5.21 12.90
CA THR A 170 40.08 -5.12 13.82
C THR A 170 39.79 -3.67 14.25
N HIS A 171 40.83 -2.86 14.45
CA HIS A 171 40.68 -1.42 14.74
C HIS A 171 40.09 -0.65 13.56
N CYS A 172 40.53 -0.95 12.33
CA CYS A 172 39.97 -0.34 11.12
C CYS A 172 38.47 -0.64 10.98
N LEU A 173 38.06 -1.89 11.16
CA LEU A 173 36.64 -2.28 11.11
C LEU A 173 35.81 -1.58 12.19
N THR A 174 36.37 -1.41 13.38
CA THR A 174 35.69 -0.71 14.50
C THR A 174 35.52 0.77 14.22
N LEU A 175 36.55 1.42 13.66
CA LEU A 175 36.48 2.81 13.23
C LEU A 175 35.41 2.99 12.16
N LEU A 176 35.36 2.13 11.14
CA LEU A 176 34.34 2.19 10.10
C LEU A 176 32.92 1.99 10.66
N GLU A 177 32.74 1.10 11.63
CA GLU A 177 31.45 0.93 12.32
C GLU A 177 31.01 2.24 13.01
N LEU A 178 31.93 2.88 13.74
CA LEU A 178 31.65 4.15 14.43
C LEU A 178 31.31 5.26 13.44
N LEU A 179 32.04 5.36 12.34
CA LEU A 179 31.78 6.35 11.28
C LEU A 179 30.47 6.06 10.54
N THR A 180 30.08 4.80 10.39
CA THR A 180 28.81 4.40 9.73
C THR A 180 27.61 4.76 10.60
N VAL A 181 27.69 4.51 11.90
CA VAL A 181 26.57 4.72 12.83
C VAL A 181 26.34 6.21 13.15
N LEU A 182 27.37 7.06 13.02
CA LEU A 182 27.25 8.48 13.36
C LEU A 182 26.17 9.22 12.53
N PRO A 183 26.15 9.14 11.19
CA PRO A 183 25.04 9.66 10.39
C PRO A 183 23.70 8.99 10.67
N GLU A 184 23.67 7.67 10.88
CA GLU A 184 22.43 6.92 11.16
C GLU A 184 21.75 7.39 12.45
N GLU A 185 22.55 7.63 13.50
CA GLU A 185 22.06 8.20 14.76
C GLU A 185 21.55 9.64 14.59
N PHE A 186 22.20 10.45 13.75
CA PHE A 186 21.69 11.78 13.43
C PHE A 186 20.31 11.71 12.77
N GLN A 187 20.12 10.78 11.83
CA GLN A 187 18.85 10.61 11.15
C GLN A 187 17.73 10.14 12.07
N SER A 188 18.01 9.16 12.94
CA SER A 188 17.04 8.57 13.87
C SER A 188 16.73 9.45 15.09
N SER A 189 17.63 10.38 15.43
CA SER A 189 17.50 11.25 16.59
C SER A 189 16.33 12.25 16.48
N ARG A 190 15.56 12.38 17.57
CA ARG A 190 14.46 13.34 17.69
C ARG A 190 14.99 14.70 18.15
N LEU A 191 15.57 15.44 17.21
CA LEU A 191 16.15 16.77 17.46
C LEU A 191 15.21 17.90 17.03
N ALA A 192 15.27 19.04 17.74
CA ALA A 192 14.62 20.26 17.29
C ALA A 192 15.22 20.75 15.96
N GLN A 193 14.40 21.37 15.11
CA GLN A 193 14.81 21.74 13.73
C GLN A 193 16.07 22.62 13.68
N ALA A 194 16.18 23.62 14.56
CA ALA A 194 17.36 24.49 14.63
C ALA A 194 18.64 23.71 14.99
N ARG A 195 18.53 22.76 15.93
CA ARG A 195 19.65 21.88 16.32
C ARG A 195 20.03 20.92 15.19
N ARG A 196 19.04 20.39 14.47
CA ARG A 196 19.26 19.51 13.33
C ARG A 196 19.99 20.23 12.20
N GLY A 197 19.67 21.49 11.92
CA GLY A 197 20.38 22.32 10.95
C GLY A 197 21.86 22.52 11.31
N GLN A 198 22.14 22.95 12.55
CA GLN A 198 23.51 23.14 13.04
C GLN A 198 24.36 21.86 12.99
N LEU A 199 23.77 20.72 13.37
CA LEU A 199 24.48 19.45 13.34
C LEU A 199 24.72 18.96 11.91
N ARG A 200 23.77 19.18 10.99
CA ARG A 200 23.98 18.85 9.57
C ARG A 200 25.16 19.62 8.99
N GLU A 201 25.24 20.93 9.22
CA GLU A 201 26.38 21.75 8.76
C GLU A 201 27.71 21.27 9.36
N ALA A 202 27.73 20.96 10.66
CA ALA A 202 28.92 20.47 11.32
C ALA A 202 29.36 19.09 10.78
N LEU A 203 28.44 18.15 10.62
CA LEU A 203 28.73 16.83 10.06
C LEU A 203 29.17 16.91 8.60
N ALA A 204 28.56 17.77 7.79
CA ALA A 204 29.01 18.01 6.42
C ALA A 204 30.47 18.50 6.38
N GLY A 205 30.88 19.34 7.34
CA GLY A 205 32.28 19.76 7.48
C GLY A 205 33.26 18.61 7.79
N GLU A 206 32.80 17.56 8.48
CA GLU A 206 33.62 16.37 8.79
C GLU A 206 33.83 15.46 7.57
N TRP A 207 33.01 15.59 6.51
CA TRP A 207 33.16 14.81 5.27
C TRP A 207 34.55 14.96 4.64
N ALA A 208 35.15 16.15 4.76
CA ALA A 208 36.51 16.43 4.28
C ALA A 208 37.59 15.51 4.89
N VAL A 209 37.32 14.92 6.07
CA VAL A 209 38.20 13.95 6.73
C VAL A 209 37.82 12.52 6.37
N VAL A 210 36.51 12.23 6.26
CA VAL A 210 36.00 10.88 5.96
C VAL A 210 36.32 10.47 4.53
N CYS A 211 36.09 11.35 3.55
CA CYS A 211 36.23 11.02 2.14
C CYS A 211 37.64 10.49 1.77
N PRO A 212 38.75 11.17 2.14
CA PRO A 212 40.09 10.65 1.85
C PRO A 212 40.39 9.30 2.51
N LEU A 213 39.90 9.09 3.74
CA LEU A 213 40.07 7.83 4.47
C LEU A 213 39.38 6.67 3.74
N LEU A 214 38.12 6.86 3.37
CA LEU A 214 37.34 5.84 2.66
C LEU A 214 38.00 5.51 1.31
N ARG A 215 38.47 6.52 0.58
CA ARG A 215 39.13 6.33 -0.71
C ARG A 215 40.43 5.55 -0.58
N GLN A 216 41.25 5.90 0.41
CA GLN A 216 42.50 5.18 0.69
C GLN A 216 42.24 3.69 0.98
N LEU A 217 41.21 3.38 1.78
CA LEU A 217 40.86 2.01 2.12
C LEU A 217 40.26 1.24 0.93
N MET A 218 39.48 1.92 0.08
CA MET A 218 38.91 1.31 -1.12
C MET A 218 39.99 0.93 -2.15
N GLN A 219 40.95 1.83 -2.39
CA GLN A 219 42.00 1.68 -3.39
C GLN A 219 43.20 0.83 -2.93
N SER A 220 43.34 0.61 -1.62
CA SER A 220 44.43 -0.19 -1.06
C SER A 220 44.28 -1.68 -1.43
N GLN A 221 45.36 -2.28 -1.94
CA GLN A 221 45.43 -3.71 -2.22
C GLN A 221 45.52 -4.57 -0.95
N ASP A 222 45.99 -3.98 0.16
CA ASP A 222 46.12 -4.67 1.45
C ASP A 222 44.78 -4.75 2.20
N SER A 223 43.73 -4.07 1.70
CA SER A 223 42.41 -4.06 2.34
C SER A 223 41.60 -5.30 1.94
N SER A 224 41.17 -6.08 2.93
CA SER A 224 40.31 -7.25 2.72
C SER A 224 38.91 -6.85 2.23
N SER A 225 38.19 -7.77 1.59
CA SER A 225 36.79 -7.55 1.14
C SER A 225 35.90 -7.03 2.27
N GLN A 226 36.01 -7.58 3.49
CA GLN A 226 35.24 -7.12 4.65
C GLN A 226 35.47 -5.63 5.01
N VAL A 227 36.69 -5.10 4.79
CA VAL A 227 37.00 -3.69 5.03
C VAL A 227 36.35 -2.85 3.93
N LYS A 228 36.47 -3.27 2.66
CA LYS A 228 35.84 -2.58 1.52
C LYS A 228 34.31 -2.57 1.63
N GLU A 229 33.70 -3.67 2.07
CA GLU A 229 32.26 -3.77 2.35
C GLU A 229 31.84 -2.75 3.43
N LYS A 230 32.64 -2.61 4.51
CA LYS A 230 32.40 -1.61 5.55
C LYS A 230 32.64 -0.18 5.06
N VAL A 231 33.58 0.04 4.14
CA VAL A 231 33.78 1.34 3.47
C VAL A 231 32.54 1.71 2.65
N LEU A 232 31.98 0.78 1.88
CA LEU A 232 30.75 0.99 1.10
C LEU A 232 29.57 1.36 2.01
N LYS A 233 29.33 0.57 3.07
CA LYS A 233 28.28 0.85 4.07
C LYS A 233 28.47 2.21 4.75
N CYS A 234 29.70 2.56 5.10
CA CYS A 234 30.03 3.87 5.64
C CYS A 234 29.70 4.98 4.62
N LEU A 235 30.16 4.88 3.37
CA LEU A 235 29.84 5.83 2.32
C LEU A 235 28.32 6.02 2.15
N SER A 236 27.57 4.92 2.07
CA SER A 236 26.10 4.92 1.94
C SER A 236 25.40 5.68 3.08
N SER A 237 25.86 5.49 4.32
CA SER A 237 25.35 6.22 5.49
C SER A 237 25.63 7.73 5.43
N TRP A 238 26.84 8.13 5.00
CA TRP A 238 27.23 9.53 4.87
C TRP A 238 26.55 10.25 3.70
N VAL A 239 26.34 9.55 2.59
CA VAL A 239 25.57 10.02 1.43
C VAL A 239 24.17 10.48 1.88
N ALA A 240 23.56 9.83 2.86
CA ALA A 240 22.25 10.22 3.34
C ALA A 240 22.24 11.51 4.22
N LEU A 241 23.39 12.19 4.38
CA LEU A 241 23.51 13.54 4.97
C LEU A 241 23.51 14.68 3.95
N ASP A 242 23.09 14.41 2.71
CA ASP A 242 23.01 15.39 1.62
C ASP A 242 24.41 15.91 1.19
N VAL A 243 25.43 15.04 1.22
CA VAL A 243 26.78 15.35 0.73
C VAL A 243 26.72 15.61 -0.78
N PRO A 244 27.30 16.72 -1.29
CA PRO A 244 27.30 17.04 -2.72
C PRO A 244 27.82 15.92 -3.62
N LEU A 245 27.08 15.59 -4.68
CA LEU A 245 27.45 14.54 -5.64
C LEU A 245 28.84 14.76 -6.27
N GLY A 246 29.22 16.03 -6.50
CA GLY A 246 30.54 16.37 -7.03
C GLY A 246 31.70 16.00 -6.10
N GLU A 247 31.49 15.93 -4.78
CA GLU A 247 32.53 15.57 -3.80
C GLU A 247 32.70 14.05 -3.64
N ILE A 248 31.69 13.27 -4.02
CA ILE A 248 31.72 11.80 -3.93
C ILE A 248 32.03 11.13 -5.27
N GLN A 249 32.16 11.89 -6.35
CA GLN A 249 32.30 11.38 -7.72
C GLN A 249 33.42 10.34 -7.87
N GLU A 250 34.60 10.60 -7.29
CA GLU A 250 35.74 9.69 -7.40
C GLU A 250 35.52 8.39 -6.60
N LEU A 251 34.91 8.49 -5.41
CA LEU A 251 34.53 7.31 -4.61
C LEU A 251 33.45 6.49 -5.31
N LEU A 252 32.50 7.14 -6.00
CA LEU A 252 31.52 6.43 -6.80
C LEU A 252 32.17 5.64 -7.93
N HIS A 253 33.18 6.19 -8.60
CA HIS A 253 33.94 5.43 -9.61
C HIS A 253 34.62 4.19 -9.01
N ASP A 254 35.19 4.32 -7.81
CA ASP A 254 35.73 3.17 -7.08
C ASP A 254 34.63 2.14 -6.72
N CYS A 255 33.41 2.59 -6.38
CA CYS A 255 32.24 1.72 -6.14
C CYS A 255 31.80 0.97 -7.40
N PHE A 256 31.78 1.62 -8.57
CA PHE A 256 31.49 0.95 -9.84
C PHE A 256 32.51 -0.14 -10.16
N THR A 257 33.78 0.07 -9.81
CA THR A 257 34.82 -0.96 -9.93
C THR A 257 34.56 -2.14 -8.98
N ALA A 258 34.02 -1.87 -7.79
CA ALA A 258 33.69 -2.90 -6.81
C ALA A 258 32.53 -3.82 -7.24
N LEU A 259 31.67 -3.40 -8.19
CA LEU A 259 30.58 -4.23 -8.74
C LEU A 259 31.07 -5.47 -9.50
N SER A 260 32.36 -5.54 -9.84
CA SER A 260 32.96 -6.73 -10.43
C SER A 260 33.29 -7.81 -9.39
N ASP A 261 33.26 -7.48 -8.09
CA ASP A 261 33.54 -8.40 -7.00
C ASP A 261 32.23 -8.92 -6.38
N PRO A 262 31.93 -10.23 -6.47
CA PRO A 262 30.71 -10.81 -5.90
C PRO A 262 30.54 -10.59 -4.40
N GLU A 263 31.63 -10.49 -3.62
CA GLU A 263 31.53 -10.26 -2.17
C GLU A 263 31.12 -8.82 -1.82
N LEU A 264 31.35 -7.88 -2.76
CA LEU A 264 31.09 -6.45 -2.57
C LEU A 264 29.85 -5.97 -3.33
N PHE A 265 29.31 -6.79 -4.23
CA PHE A 265 28.27 -6.42 -5.18
C PHE A 265 27.07 -5.75 -4.51
N ASP A 266 26.43 -6.40 -3.53
CA ASP A 266 25.24 -5.85 -2.87
C ASP A 266 25.52 -4.52 -2.17
N ALA A 267 26.62 -4.46 -1.43
CA ALA A 267 27.02 -3.24 -0.73
C ALA A 267 27.32 -2.10 -1.71
N ALA A 268 27.91 -2.42 -2.86
CA ALA A 268 28.23 -1.45 -3.90
C ALA A 268 26.96 -0.96 -4.61
N VAL A 269 26.03 -1.86 -4.95
CA VAL A 269 24.71 -1.52 -5.52
C VAL A 269 23.95 -0.57 -4.60
N GLU A 270 23.79 -0.93 -3.31
CA GLU A 270 23.10 -0.08 -2.34
C GLU A 270 23.75 1.31 -2.22
N THR A 271 25.07 1.36 -2.21
CA THR A 271 25.81 2.62 -2.10
C THR A 271 25.62 3.51 -3.33
N VAL A 272 25.71 2.93 -4.53
CA VAL A 272 25.51 3.65 -5.80
C VAL A 272 24.07 4.14 -5.92
N VAL A 273 23.08 3.29 -5.63
CA VAL A 273 21.66 3.65 -5.67
C VAL A 273 21.35 4.78 -4.69
N ASN A 274 21.82 4.68 -3.44
CA ASN A 274 21.60 5.74 -2.45
C ASN A 274 22.26 7.07 -2.83
N ALA A 275 23.42 7.02 -3.48
CA ALA A 275 24.10 8.22 -3.97
C ALA A 275 23.37 8.89 -5.13
N ILE A 276 22.88 8.11 -6.09
CA ILE A 276 22.14 8.64 -7.24
C ILE A 276 20.76 9.16 -6.81
N SER A 277 20.13 8.52 -5.81
CA SER A 277 18.76 8.83 -5.37
C SER A 277 18.66 9.99 -4.38
N GLN A 278 19.75 10.74 -4.11
CA GLN A 278 19.68 11.90 -3.22
C GLN A 278 18.79 13.03 -3.82
N PRO A 279 18.01 13.75 -3.00
CA PRO A 279 17.07 14.78 -3.50
C PRO A 279 17.72 15.95 -4.27
N ASP A 280 18.96 16.31 -3.91
CA ASP A 280 19.68 17.46 -4.50
C ASP A 280 20.59 17.08 -5.68
N CYS A 281 20.65 15.80 -6.09
CA CYS A 281 21.51 15.33 -7.17
C CYS A 281 21.24 16.02 -8.52
N GLN A 282 19.99 16.40 -8.79
CA GLN A 282 19.59 17.17 -9.99
C GLN A 282 20.38 18.47 -10.19
N ARG A 283 20.98 19.04 -9.13
CA ARG A 283 21.80 20.27 -9.23
C ARG A 283 23.20 20.00 -9.81
N TYR A 284 23.65 18.75 -9.81
CA TYR A 284 25.01 18.35 -10.20
C TYR A 284 25.00 17.62 -11.55
N ILE A 285 24.43 18.26 -12.58
CA ILE A 285 24.21 17.68 -13.92
C ILE A 285 25.50 17.06 -14.51
N ASN A 286 26.63 17.76 -14.44
CA ASN A 286 27.90 17.25 -14.96
C ASN A 286 28.35 15.95 -14.28
N ALA A 287 28.06 15.79 -12.98
CA ALA A 287 28.37 14.57 -12.26
C ALA A 287 27.46 13.43 -12.72
N LEU A 288 26.15 13.69 -12.89
CA LEU A 288 25.20 12.71 -13.45
C LEU A 288 25.60 12.25 -14.86
N LEU A 289 25.98 13.19 -15.73
CA LEU A 289 26.47 12.88 -17.08
C LEU A 289 27.74 12.03 -17.04
N SER A 290 28.62 12.23 -16.06
CA SER A 290 29.82 11.41 -15.89
C SER A 290 29.54 9.98 -15.38
N LEU A 291 28.40 9.76 -14.71
CA LEU A 291 27.97 8.43 -14.26
C LEU A 291 27.34 7.60 -15.38
N MET A 292 26.71 8.26 -16.36
CA MET A 292 26.08 7.61 -17.52
C MET A 292 26.97 6.55 -18.20
N PRO A 293 28.22 6.83 -18.62
CA PRO A 293 29.07 5.81 -19.24
C PRO A 293 29.44 4.66 -18.30
N LEU A 294 29.48 4.89 -16.97
CA LEU A 294 29.76 3.84 -15.99
C LEU A 294 28.58 2.88 -15.88
N VAL A 295 27.35 3.40 -15.84
CA VAL A 295 26.12 2.58 -15.84
C VAL A 295 26.00 1.79 -17.13
N LEU A 296 26.20 2.43 -18.28
CA LEU A 296 26.17 1.76 -19.59
C LEU A 296 27.28 0.69 -19.71
N GLY A 297 28.42 0.88 -19.04
CA GLY A 297 29.49 -0.11 -18.97
C GLY A 297 29.10 -1.42 -18.28
N LEU A 298 28.03 -1.43 -17.48
CA LEU A 298 27.50 -2.64 -16.82
C LEU A 298 26.63 -3.50 -17.75
N TYR A 299 26.33 -3.03 -18.97
CA TYR A 299 25.42 -3.72 -19.88
C TYR A 299 25.87 -5.15 -20.24
N ASP A 300 27.17 -5.37 -20.44
CA ASP A 300 27.68 -6.72 -20.75
C ASP A 300 27.53 -7.65 -19.54
N GLN A 301 27.81 -7.16 -18.32
CA GLN A 301 27.62 -7.91 -17.08
C GLN A 301 26.13 -8.25 -16.85
N LEU A 302 25.23 -7.28 -17.08
CA LEU A 302 23.79 -7.47 -17.01
C LEU A 302 23.31 -8.54 -17.99
N LYS A 303 23.81 -8.49 -19.23
CA LYS A 303 23.45 -9.45 -20.26
C LYS A 303 23.92 -10.86 -19.93
N THR A 304 25.15 -11.01 -19.42
CA THR A 304 25.68 -12.30 -18.95
C THR A 304 24.87 -12.82 -17.76
N ALA A 305 24.57 -11.98 -16.77
CA ALA A 305 23.75 -12.37 -15.62
C ALA A 305 22.35 -12.86 -16.04
N ALA A 306 21.70 -12.16 -16.97
CA ALA A 306 20.41 -12.57 -17.50
C ALA A 306 20.45 -13.90 -18.29
N GLN A 307 21.58 -14.21 -18.94
CA GLN A 307 21.78 -15.48 -19.66
C GLN A 307 22.07 -16.64 -18.72
N ASP A 308 22.80 -16.39 -17.64
CA ASP A 308 23.20 -17.38 -16.64
C ASP A 308 22.11 -17.65 -15.59
N GLY A 309 21.04 -16.83 -15.58
CA GLY A 309 19.96 -16.91 -14.59
C GLY A 309 20.35 -16.34 -13.22
N ASP A 310 21.35 -15.46 -13.17
CA ASP A 310 21.76 -14.75 -11.97
C ASP A 310 20.81 -13.57 -11.70
N MET A 311 19.78 -13.87 -10.89
CA MET A 311 18.76 -12.90 -10.50
C MET A 311 19.34 -11.76 -9.64
N GLU A 312 20.32 -12.04 -8.77
CA GLU A 312 20.86 -11.05 -7.84
C GLU A 312 21.65 -9.98 -8.59
N THR A 313 22.54 -10.41 -9.51
CA THR A 313 23.32 -9.48 -10.33
C THR A 313 22.45 -8.69 -11.29
N SER A 314 21.51 -9.34 -11.99
CA SER A 314 20.63 -8.64 -12.93
C SER A 314 19.70 -7.63 -12.23
N HIS A 315 19.16 -8.00 -11.07
CA HIS A 315 18.33 -7.13 -10.24
C HIS A 315 19.15 -5.94 -9.70
N GLY A 316 20.36 -6.18 -9.19
CA GLY A 316 21.24 -5.13 -8.68
C GLY A 316 21.63 -4.10 -9.74
N ILE A 317 22.02 -4.54 -10.94
CA ILE A 317 22.36 -3.63 -12.05
C ILE A 317 21.12 -2.86 -12.53
N CYS A 318 19.97 -3.51 -12.60
CA CYS A 318 18.71 -2.84 -12.96
C CYS A 318 18.37 -1.72 -11.98
N ARG A 319 18.55 -1.93 -10.68
CA ARG A 319 18.32 -0.88 -9.66
C ARG A 319 19.20 0.35 -9.90
N ILE A 320 20.46 0.16 -10.29
CA ILE A 320 21.37 1.28 -10.62
C ILE A 320 20.87 2.02 -11.87
N ALA A 321 20.51 1.29 -12.93
CA ALA A 321 20.04 1.88 -14.17
C ALA A 321 18.73 2.65 -13.99
N VAL A 322 17.77 2.07 -13.27
CA VAL A 322 16.49 2.70 -12.93
C VAL A 322 16.70 3.90 -12.01
N ALA A 323 17.55 3.81 -10.98
CA ALA A 323 17.82 4.94 -10.10
C ALA A 323 18.34 6.17 -10.87
N LEU A 324 19.21 5.98 -11.86
CA LEU A 324 19.69 7.07 -12.71
C LEU A 324 18.62 7.56 -13.69
N GLY A 325 17.95 6.61 -14.35
CA GLY A 325 16.99 6.90 -15.43
C GLY A 325 15.69 7.54 -14.95
N GLU A 326 15.17 7.09 -13.81
CA GLU A 326 13.89 7.51 -13.22
C GLU A 326 14.05 8.77 -12.38
N THR A 327 15.04 8.82 -11.48
CA THR A 327 15.20 9.99 -10.57
C THR A 327 15.58 11.26 -11.33
N HIS A 328 16.30 11.13 -12.45
CA HIS A 328 16.88 12.27 -13.18
C HIS A 328 16.43 12.35 -14.65
N SER A 329 15.35 11.65 -15.01
CA SER A 329 14.81 11.58 -16.39
C SER A 329 14.70 12.95 -17.05
N ARG A 330 13.97 13.88 -16.43
CA ARG A 330 13.76 15.24 -16.94
C ARG A 330 15.05 16.00 -17.16
N VAL A 331 15.95 15.97 -16.17
CA VAL A 331 17.23 16.70 -16.20
C VAL A 331 18.12 16.17 -17.32
N LEU A 332 18.14 14.85 -17.51
CA LEU A 332 18.92 14.19 -18.56
C LEU A 332 18.31 14.43 -19.94
N LEU A 333 16.98 14.44 -20.06
CA LEU A 333 16.29 14.81 -21.30
C LEU A 333 16.62 16.25 -21.70
N GLU A 334 16.69 17.20 -20.76
CA GLU A 334 17.05 18.58 -21.04
C GLU A 334 18.48 18.76 -21.60
N GLN A 335 19.37 17.78 -21.39
CA GLN A 335 20.72 17.77 -21.97
C GLN A 335 20.72 17.20 -23.39
N VAL A 336 20.22 17.99 -24.34
CA VAL A 336 20.04 17.58 -25.75
C VAL A 336 21.34 17.08 -26.40
N ASP A 337 22.51 17.58 -26.00
CA ASP A 337 23.79 17.12 -26.54
C ASP A 337 24.12 15.65 -26.18
N HIS A 338 23.49 15.11 -25.13
CA HIS A 338 23.70 13.76 -24.59
C HIS A 338 22.50 12.83 -24.79
N TRP A 339 21.63 13.14 -25.77
CA TRP A 339 20.41 12.37 -26.02
C TRP A 339 20.69 10.92 -26.41
N GLN A 340 21.83 10.62 -27.03
CA GLN A 340 22.19 9.27 -27.48
C GLN A 340 22.53 8.37 -26.30
N GLU A 341 23.27 8.90 -25.33
CA GLU A 341 23.64 8.20 -24.11
C GLU A 341 22.40 7.93 -23.24
N TYR A 342 21.49 8.91 -23.14
CA TYR A 342 20.22 8.70 -22.44
C TYR A 342 19.33 7.67 -23.16
N LEU A 343 19.25 7.71 -24.50
CA LEU A 343 18.55 6.67 -25.26
C LEU A 343 19.19 5.28 -25.07
N ALA A 344 20.52 5.19 -24.95
CA ALA A 344 21.19 3.93 -24.63
C ALA A 344 20.80 3.42 -23.23
N LEU A 345 20.66 4.31 -22.25
CA LEU A 345 20.17 3.96 -20.91
C LEU A 345 18.72 3.47 -20.96
N VAL A 346 17.85 4.14 -21.71
CA VAL A 346 16.46 3.72 -21.93
C VAL A 346 16.41 2.31 -22.54
N ASN A 347 17.27 2.01 -23.51
CA ASN A 347 17.37 0.67 -24.10
C ASN A 347 17.92 -0.38 -23.13
N MET A 348 18.83 -0.01 -22.23
CA MET A 348 19.29 -0.88 -21.15
C MET A 348 18.15 -1.21 -20.18
N ILE A 349 17.32 -0.23 -19.82
CA ILE A 349 16.13 -0.45 -18.97
C ILE A 349 15.06 -1.28 -19.72
N LEU A 350 14.92 -1.10 -21.04
CA LEU A 350 14.07 -1.95 -21.88
C LEU A 350 14.54 -3.40 -21.89
N PHE A 351 15.87 -3.63 -21.94
CA PHE A 351 16.42 -4.97 -21.78
C PHE A 351 16.06 -5.57 -20.42
N CYS A 352 16.18 -4.82 -19.31
CA CYS A 352 15.75 -5.25 -17.98
C CYS A 352 14.25 -5.61 -17.92
N THR A 353 13.41 -4.79 -18.56
CA THR A 353 11.96 -5.05 -18.66
C THR A 353 11.67 -6.35 -19.41
N GLY A 354 12.45 -6.62 -20.46
CA GLY A 354 12.33 -7.79 -21.32
C GLY A 354 13.25 -8.96 -20.96
N ILE A 355 13.74 -9.05 -19.71
CA ILE A 355 14.57 -10.19 -19.28
C ILE A 355 13.82 -11.51 -19.55
N PRO A 356 14.49 -12.51 -20.15
CA PRO A 356 13.86 -13.79 -20.46
C PRO A 356 13.31 -14.50 -19.23
N GLY A 357 12.19 -15.21 -19.41
CA GLY A 357 11.51 -15.94 -18.35
C GLY A 357 10.32 -15.19 -17.76
N HIS A 358 9.61 -15.85 -16.84
CA HIS A 358 8.42 -15.33 -16.20
C HIS A 358 8.71 -14.73 -14.82
N TYR A 359 8.18 -13.55 -14.57
CA TYR A 359 8.07 -13.01 -13.23
C TYR A 359 7.03 -13.81 -12.42
N PRO A 360 7.25 -14.11 -11.12
CA PRO A 360 8.46 -13.86 -10.33
C PRO A 360 9.44 -15.05 -10.33
N VAL A 361 9.12 -16.15 -11.01
CA VAL A 361 9.77 -17.46 -10.82
C VAL A 361 11.16 -17.53 -11.43
N ASN A 362 11.35 -16.95 -12.62
CA ASN A 362 12.64 -16.98 -13.32
C ASN A 362 13.44 -15.69 -13.13
N GLU A 363 12.74 -14.59 -12.89
CA GLU A 363 13.34 -13.26 -12.75
C GLU A 363 12.42 -12.34 -11.92
N THR A 364 13.02 -11.39 -11.22
CA THR A 364 12.31 -10.38 -10.39
C THR A 364 12.59 -8.95 -10.86
N THR A 365 13.44 -8.81 -11.87
CA THR A 365 14.07 -7.56 -12.31
C THR A 365 13.12 -6.68 -13.13
N SER A 366 12.28 -7.27 -13.98
CA SER A 366 11.37 -6.55 -14.88
C SER A 366 10.36 -5.67 -14.14
N SER A 367 10.00 -6.03 -12.90
CA SER A 367 9.08 -5.24 -12.06
C SER A 367 9.62 -3.87 -11.66
N LEU A 368 10.95 -3.73 -11.56
CA LEU A 368 11.60 -2.49 -11.13
C LEU A 368 11.53 -1.37 -12.18
N THR A 369 11.22 -1.70 -13.44
CA THR A 369 11.30 -0.74 -14.56
C THR A 369 9.98 -0.05 -14.85
N LEU A 370 8.86 -0.51 -14.28
CA LEU A 370 7.52 -0.03 -14.65
C LEU A 370 7.32 1.44 -14.30
N THR A 371 7.81 1.89 -13.13
CA THR A 371 7.76 3.30 -12.70
C THR A 371 8.58 4.23 -13.58
N PHE A 372 9.72 3.75 -14.09
CA PHE A 372 10.52 4.48 -15.07
C PHE A 372 9.75 4.78 -16.35
N TRP A 373 8.99 3.82 -16.88
CA TRP A 373 8.24 4.00 -18.13
C TRP A 373 7.13 5.05 -18.02
N TYR A 374 6.47 5.09 -16.87
CA TYR A 374 5.54 6.16 -16.52
C TYR A 374 6.25 7.52 -16.44
N THR A 375 7.34 7.58 -15.68
CA THR A 375 8.09 8.84 -15.47
C THR A 375 8.62 9.42 -16.79
N LEU A 376 9.19 8.58 -17.66
CA LEU A 376 9.66 8.99 -18.99
C LEU A 376 8.52 9.51 -19.87
N GLN A 377 7.33 8.90 -19.80
CA GLN A 377 6.17 9.32 -20.58
C GLN A 377 5.68 10.70 -20.10
N ASP A 378 5.50 10.86 -18.78
CA ASP A 378 5.06 12.11 -18.17
C ASP A 378 6.03 13.26 -18.50
N ASP A 379 7.34 13.02 -18.36
CA ASP A 379 8.36 14.02 -18.69
C ASP A 379 8.30 14.45 -20.16
N ILE A 380 8.23 13.49 -21.10
CA ILE A 380 8.13 13.78 -22.53
C ILE A 380 6.87 14.60 -22.84
N LEU A 381 5.73 14.23 -22.26
CA LEU A 381 4.45 14.92 -22.48
C LEU A 381 4.38 16.30 -21.79
N SER A 382 5.22 16.53 -20.77
CA SER A 382 5.28 17.81 -20.06
C SER A 382 6.10 18.90 -20.77
N PHE A 383 6.87 18.55 -21.81
CA PHE A 383 7.66 19.52 -22.58
C PHE A 383 6.79 20.38 -23.51
N GLU A 384 7.34 21.52 -23.94
CA GLU A 384 6.75 22.36 -24.98
C GLU A 384 6.63 21.60 -26.32
N GLU A 385 5.60 21.93 -27.11
CA GLU A 385 5.18 21.20 -28.32
C GLU A 385 6.33 20.92 -29.31
N GLU A 386 7.25 21.87 -29.52
CA GLU A 386 8.40 21.70 -30.42
C GLU A 386 9.36 20.60 -29.93
N LYS A 387 9.74 20.62 -28.65
CA LYS A 387 10.63 19.60 -28.05
C LYS A 387 9.93 18.27 -27.91
N GLN A 388 8.67 18.29 -27.48
CA GLN A 388 7.81 17.13 -27.37
C GLN A 388 7.76 16.38 -28.71
N CYS A 389 7.51 17.08 -29.82
CA CYS A 389 7.49 16.46 -31.16
C CYS A 389 8.79 15.73 -31.51
N VAL A 390 9.96 16.31 -31.18
CA VAL A 390 11.26 15.67 -31.44
C VAL A 390 11.44 14.41 -30.59
N TYR A 391 11.15 14.48 -29.29
CA TYR A 391 11.25 13.29 -28.43
C TYR A 391 10.25 12.22 -28.80
N LEU A 392 9.03 12.57 -29.19
CA LEU A 392 8.04 11.64 -29.71
C LEU A 392 8.57 10.88 -30.94
N GLN A 393 9.27 11.54 -31.86
CA GLN A 393 9.86 10.85 -33.01
C GLN A 393 10.92 9.81 -32.59
N VAL A 394 11.68 10.08 -31.54
CA VAL A 394 12.73 9.19 -31.03
C VAL A 394 12.15 8.04 -30.19
N TYR A 395 11.23 8.35 -29.28
CA TYR A 395 10.77 7.40 -28.27
C TYR A 395 9.50 6.63 -28.66
N ARG A 396 8.65 7.10 -29.58
CA ARG A 396 7.48 6.31 -30.03
C ARG A 396 7.85 4.89 -30.48
N PRO A 397 8.91 4.65 -31.28
CA PRO A 397 9.33 3.29 -31.61
C PRO A 397 9.74 2.45 -30.39
N VAL A 398 10.37 3.08 -29.39
CA VAL A 398 10.76 2.43 -28.13
C VAL A 398 9.52 2.03 -27.33
N TYR A 399 8.51 2.90 -27.26
CA TYR A 399 7.24 2.60 -26.59
C TYR A 399 6.45 1.50 -27.31
N PHE A 400 6.49 1.42 -28.66
CA PHE A 400 5.93 0.27 -29.36
C PHE A 400 6.67 -1.03 -29.04
N GLN A 401 8.00 -1.00 -28.95
CA GLN A 401 8.79 -2.16 -28.52
C GLN A 401 8.49 -2.54 -27.06
N LEU A 402 8.27 -1.55 -26.19
CA LEU A 402 7.84 -1.77 -24.82
C LEU A 402 6.50 -2.49 -24.75
N VAL A 403 5.51 -2.10 -25.57
CA VAL A 403 4.22 -2.83 -25.65
C VAL A 403 4.45 -4.30 -25.97
N ASP A 404 5.29 -4.61 -26.97
CA ASP A 404 5.62 -5.99 -27.32
C ASP A 404 6.24 -6.76 -26.15
N VAL A 405 7.16 -6.12 -25.42
CA VAL A 405 7.78 -6.69 -24.23
C VAL A 405 6.75 -6.92 -23.13
N LEU A 406 5.95 -5.91 -22.77
CA LEU A 406 4.96 -5.99 -21.69
C LEU A 406 3.89 -7.06 -21.96
N LEU A 407 3.41 -7.16 -23.21
CA LEU A 407 2.50 -8.22 -23.60
C LEU A 407 3.15 -9.59 -23.43
N HIS A 408 4.40 -9.76 -23.83
CA HIS A 408 5.14 -11.00 -23.62
C HIS A 408 5.37 -11.31 -22.14
N LYS A 409 5.67 -10.30 -21.31
CA LYS A 409 5.85 -10.48 -19.85
C LYS A 409 4.54 -10.77 -19.12
N SER A 410 3.41 -10.30 -19.65
CA SER A 410 2.06 -10.60 -19.13
C SER A 410 1.49 -11.94 -19.60
N HIS A 411 2.12 -12.58 -20.60
CA HIS A 411 1.70 -13.85 -21.16
C HIS A 411 1.83 -14.97 -20.12
N TYR A 412 0.78 -15.79 -19.94
CA TYR A 412 0.83 -16.92 -19.03
C TYR A 412 1.82 -18.00 -19.50
N PRO A 413 2.53 -18.68 -18.58
CA PRO A 413 3.32 -19.84 -18.94
C PRO A 413 2.46 -21.00 -19.45
N SER A 414 3.11 -22.10 -19.84
CA SER A 414 2.41 -23.33 -20.19
C SER A 414 1.53 -23.84 -19.02
N GLN A 415 0.46 -24.59 -19.32
CA GLN A 415 -0.44 -25.09 -18.28
C GLN A 415 0.28 -25.96 -17.24
N GLU A 416 1.29 -26.74 -17.66
CA GLU A 416 2.09 -27.59 -16.78
C GLU A 416 2.99 -26.77 -15.86
N GLU A 417 3.61 -25.73 -16.38
CA GLU A 417 4.45 -24.80 -15.62
C GLU A 417 3.61 -23.95 -14.67
N TYR A 418 2.50 -23.36 -15.12
CA TYR A 418 1.62 -22.59 -14.25
C TYR A 418 1.03 -23.44 -13.11
N ALA A 419 0.80 -24.73 -13.36
CA ALA A 419 0.33 -25.64 -12.33
C ALA A 419 1.40 -25.92 -11.25
N SER A 420 2.69 -25.83 -11.59
CA SER A 420 3.80 -26.06 -10.66
C SER A 420 4.10 -24.86 -9.75
N TRP A 421 3.67 -23.66 -10.15
CA TRP A 421 3.85 -22.43 -9.37
C TRP A 421 3.12 -22.47 -8.02
N SER A 422 3.74 -21.87 -7.01
CA SER A 422 3.15 -21.73 -5.69
C SER A 422 1.97 -20.76 -5.69
N SER A 423 1.20 -20.73 -4.60
CA SER A 423 0.11 -19.76 -4.44
C SER A 423 0.63 -18.31 -4.41
N ASP A 424 1.81 -18.11 -3.82
CA ASP A 424 2.42 -16.79 -3.67
C ASP A 424 2.96 -16.30 -5.03
N ASP A 425 3.57 -17.19 -5.82
CA ASP A 425 4.07 -16.84 -7.16
C ASP A 425 2.92 -16.41 -8.10
N LYS A 426 1.79 -17.11 -8.03
CA LYS A 426 0.58 -16.77 -8.80
C LYS A 426 0.01 -15.42 -8.40
N GLU A 427 -0.01 -15.11 -7.10
CA GLU A 427 -0.49 -13.82 -6.62
C GLU A 427 0.47 -12.68 -7.00
N GLN A 428 1.79 -12.90 -6.90
CA GLN A 428 2.78 -11.94 -7.38
C GLN A 428 2.64 -11.69 -8.88
N PHE A 429 2.46 -12.73 -9.69
CA PHE A 429 2.22 -12.56 -11.12
C PHE A 429 0.91 -11.82 -11.40
N ARG A 430 -0.16 -12.08 -10.63
CA ARG A 430 -1.42 -11.33 -10.74
C ARG A 430 -1.22 -9.84 -10.45
N ILE A 431 -0.47 -9.49 -9.39
CA ILE A 431 -0.13 -8.10 -9.05
C ILE A 431 0.71 -7.47 -10.17
N TYR A 432 1.75 -8.17 -10.63
CA TYR A 432 2.59 -7.71 -11.73
C TYR A 432 1.81 -7.44 -13.02
N ARG A 433 0.81 -8.27 -13.34
CA ARG A 433 -0.11 -7.99 -14.46
C ARG A 433 -0.94 -6.73 -14.24
N VAL A 434 -1.36 -6.42 -13.00
CA VAL A 434 -2.03 -5.14 -12.72
C VAL A 434 -1.06 -3.98 -12.96
N ASP A 435 0.18 -4.07 -12.49
CA ASP A 435 1.19 -3.02 -12.71
C ASP A 435 1.51 -2.83 -14.21
N ILE A 436 1.56 -3.92 -14.99
CA ILE A 436 1.65 -3.86 -16.45
C ILE A 436 0.41 -3.19 -17.06
N SER A 437 -0.78 -3.50 -16.56
CA SER A 437 -2.04 -2.92 -17.05
C SER A 437 -2.03 -1.39 -16.90
N ASP A 438 -1.63 -0.90 -15.73
CA ASP A 438 -1.47 0.53 -15.45
C ASP A 438 -0.40 1.13 -16.38
N THR A 439 0.73 0.44 -16.58
CA THR A 439 1.77 0.90 -17.52
C THR A 439 1.23 1.00 -18.95
N LEU A 440 0.47 0.01 -19.43
CA LEU A 440 -0.11 0.02 -20.78
C LEU A 440 -1.13 1.15 -20.98
N MET A 441 -1.87 1.52 -19.93
CA MET A 441 -2.76 2.68 -19.93
C MET A 441 -1.99 3.98 -20.22
N TYR A 442 -0.88 4.20 -19.52
CA TYR A 442 0.00 5.36 -19.75
C TYR A 442 0.66 5.33 -21.13
N VAL A 443 1.07 4.15 -21.60
CA VAL A 443 1.60 3.97 -22.96
C VAL A 443 0.55 4.34 -24.02
N TYR A 444 -0.73 4.06 -23.78
CA TYR A 444 -1.82 4.44 -24.68
C TYR A 444 -1.97 5.95 -24.81
N GLU A 445 -1.80 6.73 -23.75
CA GLU A 445 -1.83 8.20 -23.83
C GLU A 445 -0.75 8.74 -24.77
N MET A 446 0.43 8.08 -24.82
CA MET A 446 1.52 8.43 -25.70
C MET A 446 1.30 7.98 -27.15
N LEU A 447 0.87 6.73 -27.35
CA LEU A 447 0.79 6.10 -28.69
C LEU A 447 -0.55 6.36 -29.39
N GLY A 448 -1.63 6.51 -28.64
CA GLY A 448 -2.98 6.77 -29.12
C GLY A 448 -3.58 5.62 -29.94
N ALA A 449 -4.41 5.99 -30.92
CA ALA A 449 -5.17 5.04 -31.75
C ALA A 449 -4.32 4.05 -32.57
N GLU A 450 -3.04 4.37 -32.82
CA GLU A 450 -2.12 3.46 -33.50
C GLU A 450 -1.88 2.18 -32.67
N LEU A 451 -1.84 2.28 -31.34
CA LEU A 451 -1.73 1.13 -30.45
C LEU A 451 -2.95 0.21 -30.57
N LEU A 452 -4.15 0.78 -30.53
CA LEU A 452 -5.40 0.02 -30.71
C LEU A 452 -5.44 -0.70 -32.05
N SER A 453 -5.05 -0.01 -33.12
CA SER A 453 -4.98 -0.59 -34.46
C SER A 453 -3.98 -1.73 -34.53
N ASN A 454 -2.81 -1.57 -33.89
CA ASN A 454 -1.76 -2.59 -33.83
C ASN A 454 -2.26 -3.85 -33.11
N LEU A 455 -2.87 -3.70 -31.93
CA LEU A 455 -3.44 -4.82 -31.16
C LEU A 455 -4.56 -5.52 -31.94
N TYR A 456 -5.42 -4.75 -32.62
CA TYR A 456 -6.55 -5.28 -33.39
C TYR A 456 -6.07 -6.12 -34.56
N GLU A 457 -5.08 -5.62 -35.32
CA GLU A 457 -4.49 -6.37 -36.43
C GLU A 457 -3.83 -7.66 -35.95
N ARG A 458 -3.10 -7.63 -34.83
CA ARG A 458 -2.46 -8.83 -34.26
C ARG A 458 -3.50 -9.86 -33.82
N LEU A 459 -4.52 -9.44 -33.08
CA LEU A 459 -5.60 -10.33 -32.65
C LEU A 459 -6.37 -10.91 -33.85
N GLY A 460 -6.69 -10.07 -34.83
CA GLY A 460 -7.34 -10.49 -36.06
C GLY A 460 -6.52 -11.53 -36.83
N ARG A 461 -5.21 -11.31 -37.01
CA ARG A 461 -4.31 -12.27 -37.66
C ARG A 461 -4.24 -13.59 -36.91
N LEU A 462 -4.12 -13.55 -35.58
CA LEU A 462 -4.04 -14.74 -34.74
C LEU A 462 -5.32 -15.59 -34.81
N LEU A 463 -6.49 -14.94 -34.83
CA LEU A 463 -7.78 -15.64 -34.95
C LEU A 463 -8.05 -16.21 -36.36
N MET A 464 -7.36 -15.72 -37.39
CA MET A 464 -7.45 -16.28 -38.75
C MET A 464 -6.56 -17.51 -38.95
N ASP A 465 -5.54 -17.72 -38.11
CA ASP A 465 -4.67 -18.89 -38.16
C ASP A 465 -5.13 -19.98 -37.18
N PRO A 466 -5.66 -21.14 -37.67
CA PRO A 466 -6.16 -22.20 -36.81
C PRO A 466 -5.11 -22.84 -35.89
N GLN A 467 -3.82 -22.81 -36.26
CA GLN A 467 -2.77 -23.40 -35.42
C GLN A 467 -2.41 -22.49 -34.25
N GLN A 468 -2.34 -21.18 -34.49
CA GLN A 468 -2.04 -20.19 -33.46
C GLN A 468 -3.23 -19.94 -32.53
N SER A 469 -4.46 -19.94 -33.07
CA SER A 469 -5.69 -19.77 -32.28
C SER A 469 -5.92 -20.90 -31.25
N ALA A 470 -5.19 -22.02 -31.33
CA ALA A 470 -5.25 -23.09 -30.34
C ALA A 470 -4.49 -22.75 -29.03
N VAL A 471 -3.50 -21.86 -29.10
CA VAL A 471 -2.73 -21.40 -27.95
C VAL A 471 -3.50 -20.25 -27.30
N TRP A 472 -4.25 -20.58 -26.24
CA TRP A 472 -5.12 -19.61 -25.59
C TRP A 472 -4.34 -18.46 -24.95
N GLN A 473 -3.09 -18.70 -24.52
CA GLN A 473 -2.25 -17.70 -23.87
C GLN A 473 -1.89 -16.53 -24.80
N ASP A 474 -1.61 -16.79 -26.09
CA ASP A 474 -1.33 -15.73 -27.05
C ASP A 474 -2.57 -14.84 -27.30
N THR A 475 -3.74 -15.47 -27.39
CA THR A 475 -5.02 -14.76 -27.52
C THR A 475 -5.32 -13.93 -26.26
N GLU A 476 -5.06 -14.53 -25.09
CA GLU A 476 -5.32 -13.92 -23.79
C GLU A 476 -4.43 -12.70 -23.56
N ALA A 477 -3.12 -12.78 -23.87
CA ALA A 477 -2.19 -11.67 -23.67
C ALA A 477 -2.58 -10.44 -24.52
N LEU A 478 -2.96 -10.64 -25.79
CA LEU A 478 -3.44 -9.56 -26.66
C LEU A 478 -4.75 -8.95 -26.15
N LEU A 479 -5.67 -9.79 -25.67
CA LEU A 479 -6.94 -9.34 -25.14
C LEU A 479 -6.79 -8.62 -23.79
N PHE A 480 -5.84 -9.04 -22.96
CA PHE A 480 -5.43 -8.36 -21.74
C PHE A 480 -4.83 -6.98 -22.04
N GLY A 481 -4.03 -6.86 -23.09
CA GLY A 481 -3.55 -5.56 -23.59
C GLY A 481 -4.69 -4.63 -23.95
N PHE A 482 -5.71 -5.12 -24.67
CA PHE A 482 -6.92 -4.37 -24.95
C PHE A 482 -7.71 -4.00 -23.69
N GLN A 483 -7.90 -4.95 -22.79
CA GLN A 483 -8.60 -4.75 -21.53
C GLN A 483 -7.97 -3.60 -20.74
N SER A 484 -6.64 -3.57 -20.67
CA SER A 484 -5.86 -2.59 -19.90
C SER A 484 -6.08 -1.15 -20.37
N ILE A 485 -6.36 -0.95 -21.65
CA ILE A 485 -6.52 0.40 -22.24
C ILE A 485 -7.98 0.75 -22.50
N ALA A 486 -8.91 -0.21 -22.41
CA ALA A 486 -10.31 -0.06 -22.86
C ALA A 486 -11.07 1.09 -22.19
N GLU A 487 -10.81 1.38 -20.91
CA GLU A 487 -11.51 2.43 -20.16
C GLU A 487 -10.96 3.84 -20.43
N THR A 488 -9.78 3.94 -21.05
CA THR A 488 -9.10 5.21 -21.36
C THR A 488 -9.37 5.68 -22.80
N ILE A 489 -10.04 4.86 -23.61
CA ILE A 489 -10.28 5.15 -25.03
C ILE A 489 -11.26 6.31 -25.16
N ASP A 490 -10.83 7.39 -25.82
CA ASP A 490 -11.72 8.49 -26.17
C ASP A 490 -12.78 8.01 -27.19
N VAL A 491 -14.05 8.24 -26.86
CA VAL A 491 -15.25 7.90 -27.64
C VAL A 491 -15.17 8.41 -29.09
N ASN A 492 -14.38 9.46 -29.35
CA ASN A 492 -14.20 10.04 -30.67
C ASN A 492 -13.35 9.20 -31.65
N TYR A 493 -12.52 8.26 -31.18
CA TYR A 493 -11.52 7.52 -31.99
C TYR A 493 -11.90 6.05 -32.26
N SER A 494 -13.20 5.77 -32.30
CA SER A 494 -13.76 4.44 -32.10
C SER A 494 -13.69 3.44 -33.27
N ASP A 495 -13.09 3.71 -34.43
CA ASP A 495 -13.24 2.83 -35.60
C ASP A 495 -12.80 1.37 -35.36
N VAL A 496 -11.86 1.15 -34.42
CA VAL A 496 -11.33 -0.18 -34.07
C VAL A 496 -12.26 -0.98 -33.14
N ILE A 497 -13.02 -0.31 -32.26
CA ILE A 497 -13.81 -0.95 -31.20
C ILE A 497 -14.97 -1.81 -31.74
N PRO A 498 -15.76 -1.38 -32.73
CA PRO A 498 -16.74 -2.25 -33.38
C PRO A 498 -16.10 -3.50 -33.98
N GLY A 499 -14.91 -3.35 -34.57
CA GLY A 499 -14.12 -4.47 -35.10
C GLY A 499 -13.76 -5.46 -33.99
N LEU A 500 -13.20 -4.98 -32.89
CA LEU A 500 -12.84 -5.79 -31.72
C LEU A 500 -14.05 -6.55 -31.15
N ILE A 501 -15.18 -5.87 -30.95
CA ILE A 501 -16.42 -6.49 -30.48
C ILE A 501 -16.89 -7.57 -31.46
N GLY A 502 -16.70 -7.37 -32.78
CA GLY A 502 -16.97 -8.39 -33.79
C GLY A 502 -16.03 -9.60 -33.75
N LEU A 503 -14.82 -9.46 -33.19
CA LEU A 503 -13.85 -10.53 -33.02
C LEU A 503 -14.09 -11.35 -31.73
N ILE A 504 -14.56 -10.72 -30.65
CA ILE A 504 -14.76 -11.39 -29.34
C ILE A 504 -15.59 -12.69 -29.46
N PRO A 505 -16.75 -12.73 -30.15
CA PRO A 505 -17.52 -13.97 -30.34
C PRO A 505 -16.82 -15.07 -31.14
N ARG A 506 -15.72 -14.75 -31.85
CA ARG A 506 -14.95 -15.71 -32.64
C ARG A 506 -13.82 -16.35 -31.85
N ILE A 507 -13.55 -15.86 -30.63
CA ILE A 507 -12.51 -16.41 -29.76
C ILE A 507 -12.93 -17.81 -29.29
N ASN A 508 -12.03 -18.78 -29.46
CA ASN A 508 -12.23 -20.13 -28.94
C ASN A 508 -11.93 -20.17 -27.44
N ILE A 509 -12.97 -20.03 -26.61
CA ILE A 509 -12.84 -20.03 -25.15
C ILE A 509 -12.57 -21.45 -24.64
N SER A 510 -11.30 -21.84 -24.60
CA SER A 510 -10.82 -23.15 -24.16
C SER A 510 -10.32 -23.18 -22.70
N ASN A 511 -10.04 -22.02 -22.11
CA ASN A 511 -9.49 -21.88 -20.75
C ASN A 511 -10.29 -20.87 -19.92
N ILE A 512 -10.34 -21.07 -18.60
CA ILE A 512 -11.02 -20.20 -17.63
C ILE A 512 -10.40 -18.80 -17.59
N LEU A 513 -9.06 -18.70 -17.63
CA LEU A 513 -8.35 -17.41 -17.57
C LEU A 513 -8.62 -16.55 -18.81
N LEU A 514 -8.67 -17.18 -19.99
CA LEU A 514 -9.11 -16.51 -21.21
C LEU A 514 -10.58 -16.08 -21.11
N ALA A 515 -11.45 -16.93 -20.57
CA ALA A 515 -12.86 -16.59 -20.38
C ALA A 515 -13.04 -15.38 -19.43
N ASP A 516 -12.27 -15.32 -18.34
CA ASP A 516 -12.27 -14.18 -17.42
C ASP A 516 -11.81 -12.89 -18.13
N THR A 517 -10.72 -12.97 -18.88
CA THR A 517 -10.20 -11.83 -19.66
C THR A 517 -11.25 -11.31 -20.65
N VAL A 518 -11.92 -12.21 -21.38
CA VAL A 518 -13.04 -11.85 -22.27
C VAL A 518 -14.15 -11.12 -21.50
N MET A 519 -14.57 -11.64 -20.34
CA MET A 519 -15.60 -11.01 -19.53
C MET A 519 -15.17 -9.61 -19.07
N TYR A 520 -13.93 -9.46 -18.59
CA TYR A 520 -13.43 -8.17 -18.14
C TYR A 520 -13.28 -7.17 -19.29
N THR A 521 -12.80 -7.58 -20.47
CA THR A 521 -12.76 -6.71 -21.65
C THR A 521 -14.14 -6.21 -22.03
N ILE A 522 -15.16 -7.09 -22.05
CA ILE A 522 -16.55 -6.67 -22.30
C ILE A 522 -17.02 -5.67 -21.24
N GLY A 523 -16.68 -5.92 -19.96
CA GLY A 523 -17.05 -5.05 -18.85
C GLY A 523 -16.40 -3.67 -18.92
N SER A 524 -15.14 -3.57 -19.36
CA SER A 524 -14.43 -2.31 -19.57
C SER A 524 -14.96 -1.52 -20.76
N LEU A 525 -15.59 -2.18 -21.75
CA LEU A 525 -16.25 -1.53 -22.88
C LEU A 525 -17.70 -1.09 -22.57
N ALA A 526 -18.19 -1.24 -21.34
CA ALA A 526 -19.59 -0.97 -20.99
C ALA A 526 -20.04 0.47 -21.26
N GLU A 527 -19.19 1.47 -21.02
CA GLU A 527 -19.50 2.88 -21.30
C GLU A 527 -19.65 3.11 -22.81
N TRP A 528 -18.71 2.57 -23.61
CA TRP A 528 -18.79 2.64 -25.06
C TRP A 528 -20.04 1.94 -25.64
N LEU A 529 -20.47 0.84 -25.03
CA LEU A 529 -21.66 0.10 -25.42
C LEU A 529 -22.96 0.87 -25.16
N ALA A 530 -22.96 1.78 -24.18
CA ALA A 530 -24.11 2.65 -23.93
C ALA A 530 -24.35 3.62 -25.11
N ASP A 531 -23.28 4.06 -25.78
CA ASP A 531 -23.38 4.91 -26.98
C ASP A 531 -23.66 4.09 -28.26
N HIS A 532 -23.45 2.76 -28.24
CA HIS A 532 -23.63 1.87 -29.38
C HIS A 532 -24.50 0.62 -29.08
N PRO A 533 -25.79 0.80 -28.71
CA PRO A 533 -26.63 -0.30 -28.21
C PRO A 533 -26.82 -1.48 -29.18
N VAL A 534 -26.67 -1.26 -30.49
CA VAL A 534 -26.77 -2.30 -31.53
C VAL A 534 -25.80 -3.45 -31.27
N MET A 535 -24.65 -3.16 -30.66
CA MET A 535 -23.60 -4.15 -30.39
C MET A 535 -23.92 -5.05 -29.20
N LEU A 536 -24.85 -4.66 -28.31
CA LEU A 536 -25.25 -5.45 -27.14
C LEU A 536 -25.73 -6.86 -27.50
N GLY A 537 -26.45 -6.99 -28.63
CA GLY A 537 -26.95 -8.28 -29.10
C GLY A 537 -25.86 -9.30 -29.41
N GLY A 538 -24.64 -8.86 -29.74
CA GLY A 538 -23.52 -9.74 -30.02
C GLY A 538 -22.77 -10.25 -28.78
N ILE A 539 -22.83 -9.52 -27.67
CA ILE A 539 -22.00 -9.76 -26.48
C ILE A 539 -22.80 -10.21 -25.25
N LEU A 540 -24.02 -9.71 -25.06
CA LEU A 540 -24.82 -10.01 -23.88
C LEU A 540 -25.12 -11.52 -23.73
N PRO A 541 -25.41 -12.28 -24.82
CA PRO A 541 -25.55 -13.73 -24.72
C PRO A 541 -24.31 -14.42 -24.16
N MET A 542 -23.11 -13.92 -24.46
CA MET A 542 -21.86 -14.48 -23.94
C MET A 542 -21.75 -14.24 -22.44
N VAL A 543 -22.05 -13.03 -21.96
CA VAL A 543 -22.04 -12.69 -20.52
C VAL A 543 -23.05 -13.56 -19.75
N LEU A 544 -24.25 -13.76 -20.30
CA LEU A 544 -25.28 -14.60 -19.69
C LEU A 544 -24.88 -16.10 -19.66
N GLN A 545 -24.20 -16.60 -20.70
CA GLN A 545 -23.64 -17.96 -20.69
C GLN A 545 -22.52 -18.10 -19.65
N GLY A 546 -21.68 -17.07 -19.49
CA GLY A 546 -20.65 -17.00 -18.46
C GLY A 546 -21.23 -17.06 -17.05
N LEU A 547 -22.33 -16.35 -16.82
CA LEU A 547 -23.03 -16.31 -15.53
C LEU A 547 -23.54 -17.69 -15.07
N ALA A 548 -23.84 -18.60 -16.00
CA ALA A 548 -24.23 -19.97 -15.68
C ALA A 548 -23.05 -20.84 -15.19
N LYS A 549 -21.80 -20.45 -15.45
CA LYS A 549 -20.61 -21.22 -15.06
C LYS A 549 -20.11 -20.79 -13.68
N PRO A 550 -19.91 -21.71 -12.72
CA PRO A 550 -19.48 -21.34 -11.37
C PRO A 550 -18.09 -20.73 -11.29
N GLU A 551 -17.18 -21.19 -12.15
CA GLU A 551 -15.78 -20.75 -12.21
C GLU A 551 -15.65 -19.29 -12.64
N LEU A 552 -16.59 -18.76 -13.44
CA LEU A 552 -16.59 -17.40 -13.97
C LEU A 552 -17.47 -16.44 -13.16
N SER A 553 -17.85 -16.81 -11.94
CA SER A 553 -18.88 -16.09 -11.20
C SER A 553 -18.49 -14.65 -10.85
N VAL A 554 -17.21 -14.36 -10.62
CA VAL A 554 -16.74 -13.00 -10.28
C VAL A 554 -16.75 -12.10 -11.51
N SER A 555 -16.10 -12.56 -12.58
CA SER A 555 -15.94 -11.81 -13.83
C SER A 555 -17.30 -11.55 -14.50
N SER A 556 -18.12 -12.58 -14.68
CA SER A 556 -19.44 -12.46 -15.32
C SER A 556 -20.41 -11.55 -14.55
N VAL A 557 -20.47 -11.65 -13.22
CA VAL A 557 -21.35 -10.81 -12.40
C VAL A 557 -20.87 -9.36 -12.41
N SER A 558 -19.56 -9.12 -12.31
CA SER A 558 -18.99 -7.78 -12.39
C SER A 558 -19.31 -7.12 -13.74
N THR A 559 -19.09 -7.85 -14.84
CA THR A 559 -19.39 -7.40 -16.20
C THR A 559 -20.87 -7.13 -16.40
N LEU A 560 -21.75 -8.04 -15.95
CA LEU A 560 -23.19 -7.83 -16.03
C LEU A 560 -23.62 -6.59 -15.24
N LYS A 561 -23.09 -6.40 -14.02
CA LYS A 561 -23.37 -5.20 -13.22
C LYS A 561 -22.95 -3.92 -13.95
N ARG A 562 -21.77 -3.88 -14.59
CA ARG A 562 -21.32 -2.72 -15.38
C ARG A 562 -22.23 -2.46 -16.57
N ILE A 563 -22.55 -3.48 -17.37
CA ILE A 563 -23.48 -3.36 -18.51
C ILE A 563 -24.85 -2.85 -18.03
N CYS A 564 -25.38 -3.41 -16.94
CA CYS A 564 -26.65 -2.96 -16.37
C CYS A 564 -26.61 -1.51 -15.88
N ARG A 565 -25.46 -1.02 -15.40
CA ARG A 565 -25.28 0.36 -14.93
C ARG A 565 -25.25 1.35 -16.09
N GLU A 566 -24.41 1.08 -17.09
CA GLU A 566 -24.16 2.00 -18.22
C GLU A 566 -25.27 1.93 -19.28
N CYS A 567 -25.65 0.72 -19.72
CA CYS A 567 -26.59 0.53 -20.84
C CYS A 567 -28.07 0.43 -20.39
N ARG A 568 -28.40 0.89 -19.18
CA ARG A 568 -29.71 0.61 -18.53
C ARG A 568 -30.93 0.90 -19.40
N TYR A 569 -30.91 1.95 -20.21
CA TYR A 569 -32.04 2.38 -21.03
C TYR A 569 -32.29 1.49 -22.26
N ASP A 570 -31.26 0.80 -22.73
CA ASP A 570 -31.32 -0.05 -23.94
C ASP A 570 -31.46 -1.55 -23.62
N LEU A 571 -31.45 -1.92 -22.34
CA LEU A 571 -31.55 -3.31 -21.89
C LEU A 571 -32.98 -3.84 -21.78
N GLY A 572 -34.01 -3.01 -22.01
CA GLY A 572 -35.42 -3.41 -21.95
C GLY A 572 -35.75 -4.72 -22.69
N PRO A 573 -35.32 -4.89 -23.96
CA PRO A 573 -35.56 -6.12 -24.74
C PRO A 573 -34.95 -7.38 -24.12
N TYR A 574 -33.87 -7.24 -23.34
CA TYR A 574 -33.12 -8.35 -22.75
C TYR A 574 -33.46 -8.61 -21.28
N ALA A 575 -34.32 -7.76 -20.67
CA ALA A 575 -34.58 -7.78 -19.24
C ALA A 575 -35.11 -9.13 -18.73
N GLN A 576 -35.96 -9.80 -19.52
CA GLN A 576 -36.51 -11.11 -19.16
C GLN A 576 -35.43 -12.19 -19.11
N ASP A 577 -34.49 -12.18 -20.07
CA ASP A 577 -33.41 -13.17 -20.14
C ASP A 577 -32.43 -12.96 -18.99
N ILE A 578 -32.06 -11.71 -18.71
CA ILE A 578 -31.19 -11.35 -17.58
C ILE A 578 -31.83 -11.80 -16.25
N LEU A 579 -33.12 -11.52 -16.03
CA LEU A 579 -33.82 -11.93 -14.82
C LEU A 579 -33.88 -13.45 -14.68
N THR A 580 -34.17 -14.16 -15.77
CA THR A 580 -34.30 -15.63 -15.75
C THR A 580 -32.97 -16.30 -15.38
N VAL A 581 -31.87 -15.91 -16.04
CA VAL A 581 -30.53 -16.47 -15.76
C VAL A 581 -30.08 -16.11 -14.34
N SER A 582 -30.33 -14.88 -13.90
CA SER A 582 -29.96 -14.41 -12.55
C SER A 582 -30.70 -15.18 -11.45
N GLN A 583 -32.00 -15.48 -11.65
CA GLN A 583 -32.80 -16.26 -10.70
C GLN A 583 -32.38 -17.73 -10.63
N VAL A 584 -32.03 -18.36 -11.75
CA VAL A 584 -31.50 -19.73 -11.79
C VAL A 584 -30.17 -19.78 -11.05
N ARG A 585 -29.27 -18.84 -11.36
CA ARG A 585 -27.94 -18.78 -10.77
C ARG A 585 -27.99 -18.53 -9.26
N HIS A 586 -28.89 -17.67 -8.78
CA HIS A 586 -29.09 -17.45 -7.35
C HIS A 586 -29.37 -18.75 -6.59
N ARG A 587 -30.11 -19.70 -7.18
CA ARG A 587 -30.39 -21.00 -6.53
C ARG A 587 -29.16 -21.89 -6.41
N GLU A 588 -28.10 -21.63 -7.17
CA GLU A 588 -26.87 -22.43 -7.20
C GLU A 588 -25.72 -21.81 -6.38
N ILE A 589 -25.67 -20.47 -6.23
CA ILE A 589 -24.64 -19.74 -5.45
C ILE A 589 -24.99 -19.68 -3.95
N HIS A 590 -25.22 -20.82 -3.30
CA HIS A 590 -25.49 -20.84 -1.85
C HIS A 590 -24.23 -20.60 -0.97
N SER A 591 -23.03 -20.44 -1.56
CA SER A 591 -21.77 -20.35 -0.81
C SER A 591 -21.06 -18.99 -0.84
N ASN A 592 -21.32 -18.11 -1.83
CA ASN A 592 -20.51 -16.90 -2.04
C ASN A 592 -21.37 -15.62 -1.96
N THR A 593 -21.34 -14.96 -0.80
CA THR A 593 -22.23 -13.83 -0.46
C THR A 593 -22.02 -12.59 -1.32
N SER A 594 -20.79 -12.24 -1.72
CA SER A 594 -20.50 -10.95 -2.38
C SER A 594 -21.01 -10.84 -3.82
N GLN A 595 -20.92 -11.92 -4.61
CA GLN A 595 -21.39 -11.93 -6.00
C GLN A 595 -22.92 -11.82 -6.06
N CYS A 596 -23.65 -12.44 -5.12
CA CYS A 596 -25.09 -12.24 -5.01
C CYS A 596 -25.45 -10.77 -4.77
N MET A 597 -24.68 -10.06 -3.93
CA MET A 597 -24.89 -8.62 -3.71
C MET A 597 -24.68 -7.80 -4.99
N TRP A 598 -23.63 -8.10 -5.75
CA TRP A 598 -23.35 -7.41 -7.02
C TRP A 598 -24.38 -7.72 -8.10
N LEU A 599 -24.88 -8.97 -8.14
CA LEU A 599 -25.97 -9.35 -9.03
C LEU A 599 -27.24 -8.56 -8.71
N MET A 600 -27.59 -8.46 -7.43
CA MET A 600 -28.75 -7.65 -6.98
C MET A 600 -28.58 -6.16 -7.33
N GLN A 601 -27.36 -5.62 -7.25
CA GLN A 601 -27.07 -4.27 -7.72
C GLN A 601 -27.30 -4.12 -9.24
N GLY A 602 -26.81 -5.07 -10.05
CA GLY A 602 -27.04 -5.10 -11.49
C GLY A 602 -28.53 -5.15 -11.84
N LEU A 603 -29.30 -6.01 -11.13
CA LEU A 603 -30.75 -6.10 -11.30
C LEU A 603 -31.47 -4.81 -10.89
N GLY A 604 -31.02 -4.12 -9.84
CA GLY A 604 -31.58 -2.83 -9.47
C GLY A 604 -31.42 -1.77 -10.57
N PHE A 605 -30.24 -1.69 -11.21
CA PHE A 605 -30.03 -0.81 -12.36
C PHE A 605 -30.92 -1.19 -13.55
N LEU A 606 -31.05 -2.48 -13.86
CA LEU A 606 -31.92 -2.96 -14.93
C LEU A 606 -33.38 -2.58 -14.68
N LEU A 607 -33.90 -2.87 -13.48
CA LEU A 607 -35.28 -2.60 -13.11
C LEU A 607 -35.58 -1.09 -13.06
N SER A 608 -34.58 -0.27 -12.70
CA SER A 608 -34.70 1.19 -12.67
C SER A 608 -35.00 1.82 -14.04
N ALA A 609 -34.75 1.11 -15.14
CA ALA A 609 -34.96 1.60 -16.50
C ALA A 609 -36.21 1.03 -17.19
N LEU A 610 -36.94 0.10 -16.56
CA LEU A 610 -38.14 -0.50 -17.13
C LEU A 610 -39.38 0.42 -16.97
N PRO A 611 -40.43 0.23 -17.79
CA PRO A 611 -41.70 0.93 -17.60
C PRO A 611 -42.31 0.62 -16.24
N SER A 612 -42.91 1.62 -15.59
CA SER A 612 -43.42 1.53 -14.21
C SER A 612 -44.43 0.39 -14.00
N GLU A 613 -45.21 0.03 -15.02
CA GLU A 613 -46.18 -1.06 -14.99
C GLU A 613 -45.53 -2.45 -14.82
N GLU A 614 -44.29 -2.63 -15.30
CA GLU A 614 -43.58 -3.91 -15.24
C GLU A 614 -42.70 -4.05 -13.99
N ILE A 615 -42.27 -2.93 -13.39
CA ILE A 615 -41.34 -2.93 -12.26
C ILE A 615 -41.93 -3.72 -11.09
N LEU A 616 -43.17 -3.42 -10.68
CA LEU A 616 -43.80 -4.10 -9.54
C LEU A 616 -43.89 -5.61 -9.71
N GLY A 617 -44.36 -6.07 -10.87
CA GLY A 617 -44.50 -7.51 -11.14
C GLY A 617 -43.16 -8.24 -11.10
N ARG A 618 -42.12 -7.65 -11.70
CA ARG A 618 -40.77 -8.21 -11.75
C ARG A 618 -40.08 -8.15 -10.39
N LEU A 619 -40.23 -7.05 -9.66
CA LEU A 619 -39.69 -6.84 -8.31
C LEU A 619 -40.30 -7.84 -7.32
N HIS A 620 -41.63 -8.02 -7.36
CA HIS A 620 -42.31 -9.02 -6.54
C HIS A 620 -41.82 -10.44 -6.85
N SER A 621 -41.68 -10.80 -8.14
CA SER A 621 -41.15 -12.11 -8.54
C SER A 621 -39.73 -12.36 -8.00
N LEU A 622 -38.88 -11.34 -8.00
CA LEU A 622 -37.51 -11.41 -7.49
C LEU A 622 -37.45 -11.53 -5.95
N ILE A 623 -38.22 -10.71 -5.23
CA ILE A 623 -38.08 -10.54 -3.78
C ILE A 623 -38.90 -11.56 -2.97
N THR A 624 -40.07 -11.98 -3.47
CA THR A 624 -40.99 -12.89 -2.75
C THR A 624 -40.34 -14.17 -2.19
N PRO A 625 -39.51 -14.93 -2.95
CA PRO A 625 -38.87 -16.13 -2.39
C PRO A 625 -37.93 -15.81 -1.22
N HIS A 626 -37.25 -14.66 -1.25
CA HIS A 626 -36.36 -14.23 -0.16
C HIS A 626 -37.15 -13.79 1.07
N ILE A 627 -38.28 -13.11 0.90
CA ILE A 627 -39.15 -12.74 2.02
C ILE A 627 -39.71 -14.00 2.70
N GLN A 628 -40.17 -14.99 1.92
CA GLN A 628 -40.70 -16.25 2.47
C GLN A 628 -39.64 -17.03 3.24
N GLN A 629 -38.41 -17.06 2.73
CA GLN A 629 -37.28 -17.66 3.43
C GLN A 629 -36.93 -16.89 4.72
N LEU A 630 -36.94 -15.55 4.67
CA LEU A 630 -36.67 -14.70 5.81
C LEU A 630 -37.75 -14.84 6.90
N ASP A 631 -39.03 -14.97 6.55
CA ASP A 631 -40.13 -15.26 7.49
C ASP A 631 -39.94 -16.63 8.16
N THR A 632 -39.58 -17.66 7.39
CA THR A 632 -39.28 -18.99 7.93
C THR A 632 -38.11 -18.93 8.93
N LEU A 633 -37.05 -18.20 8.61
CA LEU A 633 -35.89 -18.02 9.49
C LEU A 633 -36.21 -17.17 10.72
N ALA A 634 -37.06 -16.16 10.58
CA ALA A 634 -37.50 -15.31 11.69
C ALA A 634 -38.34 -16.08 12.71
N GLN A 635 -39.02 -17.17 12.31
CA GLN A 635 -39.81 -18.02 13.20
C GLN A 635 -38.98 -19.08 13.94
N GLN A 636 -37.80 -19.45 13.42
CA GLN A 636 -36.93 -20.45 14.03
C GLN A 636 -36.22 -19.97 15.32
N GLU A 637 -35.61 -20.93 16.03
CA GLU A 637 -34.74 -20.65 17.19
C GLU A 637 -33.43 -19.98 16.79
N LEU A 638 -32.79 -19.31 17.76
CA LEU A 638 -31.52 -18.61 17.60
C LEU A 638 -30.40 -19.62 17.28
N ASN A 639 -29.89 -19.57 16.05
CA ASN A 639 -28.82 -20.44 15.56
C ASN A 639 -27.81 -19.61 14.75
N PRO A 640 -26.48 -19.80 14.92
CA PRO A 640 -25.46 -19.14 14.09
C PRO A 640 -25.65 -19.33 12.58
N THR A 641 -26.16 -20.48 12.11
CA THR A 641 -26.46 -20.69 10.69
C THR A 641 -27.65 -19.85 10.21
N ASN A 642 -28.66 -19.67 11.09
CA ASN A 642 -29.81 -18.81 10.82
C ASN A 642 -29.39 -17.35 10.77
N LYS A 643 -28.46 -16.93 11.65
CA LYS A 643 -27.86 -15.58 11.65
C LYS A 643 -27.25 -15.23 10.29
N GLN A 644 -26.34 -16.08 9.79
CA GLN A 644 -25.68 -15.86 8.50
C GLN A 644 -26.69 -15.78 7.34
N SER A 645 -27.72 -16.62 7.36
CA SER A 645 -28.78 -16.62 6.36
C SER A 645 -29.63 -15.35 6.39
N ILE A 646 -29.96 -14.85 7.59
CA ILE A 646 -30.69 -13.58 7.78
C ILE A 646 -29.85 -12.41 7.26
N ILE A 647 -28.58 -12.32 7.67
CA ILE A 647 -27.66 -11.25 7.21
C ILE A 647 -27.53 -11.28 5.68
N HIS A 648 -27.41 -12.47 5.09
CA HIS A 648 -27.32 -12.63 3.64
C HIS A 648 -28.57 -12.11 2.92
N ILE A 649 -29.78 -12.51 3.34
CA ILE A 649 -31.03 -12.06 2.70
C ILE A 649 -31.23 -10.54 2.85
N VAL A 650 -30.99 -10.02 4.06
CA VAL A 650 -31.07 -8.59 4.37
C VAL A 650 -30.06 -7.80 3.53
N GLY A 651 -28.84 -8.30 3.39
CA GLY A 651 -27.81 -7.71 2.52
C GLY A 651 -28.20 -7.68 1.04
N MET A 652 -28.89 -8.71 0.54
CA MET A 652 -29.35 -8.75 -0.85
C MET A 652 -30.42 -7.69 -1.12
N LEU A 653 -31.39 -7.55 -0.21
CA LEU A 653 -32.40 -6.49 -0.28
C LEU A 653 -31.74 -5.12 -0.24
N ALA A 654 -30.80 -4.91 0.69
CA ALA A 654 -30.04 -3.66 0.78
C ALA A 654 -29.33 -3.34 -0.55
N SER A 655 -28.69 -4.34 -1.15
CA SER A 655 -27.91 -4.20 -2.38
C SER A 655 -28.80 -3.89 -3.60
N LEU A 656 -29.99 -4.47 -3.68
CA LEU A 656 -30.99 -4.14 -4.70
C LEU A 656 -31.51 -2.70 -4.54
N PHE A 657 -31.86 -2.30 -3.32
CA PHE A 657 -32.36 -0.94 -3.06
C PHE A 657 -31.29 0.14 -3.19
N THR A 658 -30.00 -0.23 -3.17
CA THR A 658 -28.91 0.72 -3.43
C THR A 658 -28.92 1.25 -4.87
N THR A 659 -29.43 0.47 -5.82
CA THR A 659 -29.34 0.78 -7.27
C THR A 659 -30.69 0.96 -7.95
N LEU A 660 -31.79 0.61 -7.26
CA LEU A 660 -33.15 0.78 -7.77
C LEU A 660 -33.68 2.19 -7.50
N ASP A 661 -33.30 3.14 -8.35
CA ASP A 661 -33.79 4.53 -8.35
C ASP A 661 -34.69 4.80 -9.56
N ILE A 662 -35.99 4.93 -9.33
CA ILE A 662 -36.99 5.17 -10.38
C ILE A 662 -37.04 6.65 -10.78
N ASN A 663 -36.65 7.58 -9.89
CA ASN A 663 -36.87 9.00 -10.06
C ASN A 663 -35.76 9.70 -10.84
N ARG A 664 -34.54 9.11 -10.90
CA ARG A 664 -33.50 9.55 -11.85
C ARG A 664 -33.91 9.49 -13.33
N GLN A 665 -34.96 8.75 -13.69
CA GLN A 665 -35.54 8.80 -15.03
C GLN A 665 -36.07 10.20 -15.39
N ALA A 666 -36.62 10.94 -14.43
CA ALA A 666 -37.24 12.25 -14.67
C ALA A 666 -36.20 13.35 -14.91
N ASP A 667 -35.12 13.37 -14.12
CA ASP A 667 -34.10 14.42 -14.19
C ASP A 667 -33.23 14.34 -15.46
N CYS A 668 -32.92 13.13 -15.96
CA CYS A 668 -32.15 12.97 -17.20
C CYS A 668 -32.95 13.32 -18.46
N LEU A 669 -34.27 13.07 -18.47
CA LEU A 669 -35.13 13.43 -19.60
C LEU A 669 -35.36 14.94 -19.71
N GLU A 670 -35.33 15.67 -18.58
CA GLU A 670 -35.38 17.14 -18.59
C GLU A 670 -34.02 17.79 -18.94
N GLY A 671 -32.89 17.17 -18.56
CA GLY A 671 -31.55 17.67 -18.86
C GLY A 671 -31.15 17.63 -20.34
N ALA A 672 -31.70 16.68 -21.12
CA ALA A 672 -31.43 16.59 -22.56
C ALA A 672 -32.14 17.68 -23.40
N ALA A 673 -33.09 18.43 -22.81
CA ALA A 673 -33.90 19.41 -23.53
C ALA A 673 -33.45 20.88 -23.36
N SER A 674 -32.37 21.18 -22.62
CA SER A 674 -31.98 22.57 -22.35
C SER A 674 -30.52 22.90 -22.64
N SER A 675 -30.22 23.13 -23.92
CA SER A 675 -29.12 24.00 -24.35
C SER A 675 -29.68 25.26 -24.99
N ARG A 676 -30.32 26.12 -24.19
CA ARG A 676 -30.45 27.56 -24.49
C ARG A 676 -30.39 28.37 -23.20
N LEU A 677 -29.51 29.37 -23.23
CA LEU A 677 -29.13 30.35 -22.20
C LEU A 677 -30.25 30.76 -21.22
N PRO A 678 -29.94 31.02 -19.93
CA PRO A 678 -30.93 31.50 -18.98
C PRO A 678 -31.21 33.00 -19.18
N VAL A 679 -32.49 33.34 -19.36
CA VAL A 679 -33.03 34.70 -19.18
C VAL A 679 -33.82 34.71 -17.87
N PRO A 680 -33.65 35.70 -16.98
CA PRO A 680 -34.39 35.75 -15.72
C PRO A 680 -35.73 36.44 -15.95
N GLN A 681 -36.84 35.71 -15.81
CA GLN A 681 -38.15 36.33 -15.61
C GLN A 681 -38.91 35.66 -14.46
N SER A 682 -39.06 36.47 -13.42
CA SER A 682 -40.06 36.41 -12.37
C SER A 682 -41.47 36.24 -12.96
N THR A 683 -42.14 35.14 -12.61
CA THR A 683 -43.60 35.09 -12.49
C THR A 683 -43.96 33.95 -11.56
N GLN A 684 -44.45 34.32 -10.39
CA GLN A 684 -45.21 33.45 -9.50
C GLN A 684 -46.41 32.90 -10.29
N ASN A 685 -46.56 31.57 -10.33
CA ASN A 685 -47.85 30.92 -10.49
C ASN A 685 -47.88 29.71 -9.54
N PRO A 686 -48.87 29.60 -8.64
CA PRO A 686 -49.02 28.46 -7.76
C PRO A 686 -49.66 27.32 -8.55
N VAL A 687 -48.85 26.32 -8.93
CA VAL A 687 -49.40 25.05 -9.41
C VAL A 687 -49.71 24.20 -8.19
N SER A 688 -50.98 23.85 -8.08
CA SER A 688 -51.61 22.96 -7.11
C SER A 688 -50.80 21.70 -6.82
N SER A 689 -50.53 21.50 -5.53
CA SER A 689 -49.71 20.47 -4.90
C SER A 689 -50.40 19.09 -4.81
N GLU A 690 -51.13 18.64 -5.85
CA GLU A 690 -52.00 17.45 -5.72
C GLU A 690 -51.81 16.33 -6.77
N GLU A 691 -50.85 16.38 -7.71
CA GLU A 691 -50.79 15.36 -8.81
C GLU A 691 -49.47 14.57 -9.03
N LYS A 692 -48.52 14.52 -8.09
CA LYS A 692 -47.40 13.54 -8.17
C LYS A 692 -47.07 12.93 -6.80
N GLN A 693 -47.96 12.09 -6.29
CA GLN A 693 -47.62 11.19 -5.18
C GLN A 693 -47.57 9.75 -5.70
N GLN A 694 -46.73 9.52 -6.70
CA GLN A 694 -46.46 8.17 -7.18
C GLN A 694 -45.56 7.51 -6.13
N THR A 695 -46.18 6.75 -5.21
CA THR A 695 -45.48 6.08 -4.12
C THR A 695 -44.37 5.21 -4.71
N SER A 696 -43.12 5.46 -4.31
CA SER A 696 -41.99 4.65 -4.76
C SER A 696 -42.24 3.18 -4.44
N TYR A 697 -42.07 2.30 -5.43
CA TYR A 697 -42.29 0.86 -5.26
C TYR A 697 -41.36 0.26 -4.20
N VAL A 698 -40.17 0.85 -4.02
CA VAL A 698 -39.24 0.46 -2.95
C VAL A 698 -39.85 0.74 -1.57
N VAL A 699 -40.57 1.86 -1.38
CA VAL A 699 -41.28 2.16 -0.13
C VAL A 699 -42.37 1.13 0.14
N VAL A 700 -43.13 0.72 -0.88
CA VAL A 700 -44.16 -0.32 -0.73
C VAL A 700 -43.55 -1.64 -0.27
N VAL A 701 -42.43 -2.04 -0.86
CA VAL A 701 -41.71 -3.26 -0.44
C VAL A 701 -41.14 -3.12 0.97
N LEU A 702 -40.54 -1.98 1.31
CA LEU A 702 -40.02 -1.73 2.65
C LEU A 702 -41.12 -1.77 3.71
N GLN A 703 -42.30 -1.21 3.44
CA GLN A 703 -43.48 -1.30 4.32
C GLN A 703 -43.93 -2.76 4.53
N GLN A 704 -43.92 -3.58 3.47
CA GLN A 704 -44.27 -5.00 3.57
C GLN A 704 -43.25 -5.82 4.37
N VAL A 705 -41.97 -5.47 4.27
CA VAL A 705 -40.88 -6.17 4.96
C VAL A 705 -40.64 -5.62 6.38
N PHE A 706 -41.17 -4.45 6.72
CA PHE A 706 -40.92 -3.76 7.99
C PHE A 706 -41.32 -4.61 9.21
N THR A 707 -42.50 -5.22 9.20
CA THR A 707 -42.99 -6.08 10.30
C THR A 707 -42.09 -7.31 10.51
N LEU A 708 -41.53 -7.83 9.42
CA LEU A 708 -40.59 -8.95 9.47
C LEU A 708 -39.24 -8.51 10.05
N ILE A 709 -38.75 -7.32 9.68
CA ILE A 709 -37.54 -6.73 10.25
C ILE A 709 -37.71 -6.49 11.76
N GLN A 710 -38.86 -5.97 12.21
CA GLN A 710 -39.14 -5.81 13.64
C GLN A 710 -39.12 -7.15 14.39
N THR A 711 -39.69 -8.19 13.78
CA THR A 711 -39.66 -9.55 14.35
C THR A 711 -38.22 -10.05 14.50
N ILE A 712 -37.36 -9.81 13.52
CA ILE A 712 -35.94 -10.17 13.58
C ILE A 712 -35.23 -9.38 14.68
N LEU A 713 -35.39 -8.05 14.72
CA LEU A 713 -34.77 -7.20 15.73
C LEU A 713 -35.20 -7.58 17.14
N SER A 714 -36.45 -7.97 17.36
CA SER A 714 -36.92 -8.41 18.68
C SER A 714 -36.16 -9.63 19.23
N LYS A 715 -35.64 -10.49 18.34
CA LYS A 715 -34.85 -11.68 18.69
C LYS A 715 -33.34 -11.41 18.69
N TRP A 716 -32.87 -10.51 17.82
CA TRP A 716 -31.44 -10.29 17.54
C TRP A 716 -30.90 -8.92 17.99
N LEU A 717 -31.62 -8.19 18.84
CA LEU A 717 -31.24 -6.84 19.29
C LEU A 717 -29.84 -6.76 19.92
N HIS A 718 -29.38 -7.85 20.52
CA HIS A 718 -28.07 -7.97 21.17
C HIS A 718 -26.91 -8.20 20.19
N ASP A 719 -27.21 -8.65 18.97
CA ASP A 719 -26.20 -9.02 17.98
C ASP A 719 -25.88 -7.82 17.07
N SER A 720 -24.63 -7.34 17.15
CA SER A 720 -24.20 -6.17 16.40
C SER A 720 -24.25 -6.36 14.88
N GLU A 721 -23.95 -7.56 14.38
CA GLU A 721 -23.88 -7.81 12.93
C GLU A 721 -25.29 -7.81 12.30
N VAL A 722 -26.29 -8.36 13.01
CA VAL A 722 -27.68 -8.36 12.52
C VAL A 722 -28.26 -6.95 12.54
N VAL A 723 -28.04 -6.19 13.62
CA VAL A 723 -28.51 -4.81 13.74
C VAL A 723 -27.85 -3.92 12.69
N GLU A 724 -26.56 -4.09 12.44
CA GLU A 724 -25.83 -3.38 11.37
C GLU A 724 -26.38 -3.72 9.98
N ALA A 725 -26.65 -4.99 9.68
CA ALA A 725 -27.25 -5.40 8.41
C ALA A 725 -28.64 -4.77 8.19
N VAL A 726 -29.48 -4.74 9.24
CA VAL A 726 -30.80 -4.10 9.18
C VAL A 726 -30.69 -2.59 8.99
N CYS A 727 -29.84 -1.91 9.76
CA CYS A 727 -29.57 -0.48 9.57
C CYS A 727 -29.04 -0.20 8.16
N GLY A 728 -28.21 -1.09 7.61
CA GLY A 728 -27.67 -0.99 6.26
C GLY A 728 -28.71 -1.03 5.14
N VAL A 729 -29.82 -1.78 5.30
CA VAL A 729 -30.95 -1.76 4.35
C VAL A 729 -31.55 -0.36 4.28
N PHE A 730 -31.83 0.22 5.44
CA PHE A 730 -32.46 1.54 5.52
C PHE A 730 -31.50 2.65 5.12
N ASP A 731 -30.23 2.61 5.50
CA ASP A 731 -29.22 3.60 5.06
C ASP A 731 -29.11 3.64 3.54
N LYS A 732 -28.96 2.48 2.91
CA LYS A 732 -28.92 2.37 1.44
C LYS A 732 -30.23 2.88 0.81
N SER A 733 -31.37 2.48 1.34
CA SER A 733 -32.68 2.90 0.80
C SER A 733 -32.93 4.41 0.94
N VAL A 734 -32.56 5.01 2.08
CA VAL A 734 -32.66 6.44 2.35
C VAL A 734 -31.76 7.23 1.39
N ARG A 735 -30.55 6.74 1.12
CA ARG A 735 -29.61 7.37 0.17
C ARG A 735 -30.10 7.31 -1.28
N THR A 736 -30.75 6.22 -1.67
CA THR A 736 -31.29 6.06 -3.03
C THR A 736 -32.55 6.89 -3.24
N LEU A 737 -33.49 6.86 -2.29
CA LEU A 737 -34.82 7.45 -2.46
C LEU A 737 -34.90 8.92 -2.03
N LEU A 738 -33.97 9.40 -1.21
CA LEU A 738 -33.97 10.76 -0.67
C LEU A 738 -35.34 11.13 -0.08
N HIS A 739 -35.99 12.17 -0.61
CA HIS A 739 -37.29 12.68 -0.13
C HIS A 739 -38.43 11.66 -0.28
N ASP A 740 -38.37 10.76 -1.26
CA ASP A 740 -39.40 9.74 -1.47
C ASP A 740 -39.45 8.69 -0.35
N PHE A 741 -38.42 8.64 0.50
CA PHE A 741 -38.43 7.80 1.71
C PHE A 741 -39.31 8.37 2.83
N GLY A 742 -39.83 9.60 2.69
CA GLY A 742 -40.66 10.30 3.69
C GLY A 742 -41.71 9.44 4.43
N PRO A 743 -42.50 8.59 3.74
CA PRO A 743 -43.51 7.75 4.39
C PRO A 743 -42.97 6.77 5.46
N MET A 744 -41.67 6.42 5.41
CA MET A 744 -41.02 5.51 6.36
C MET A 744 -40.36 6.21 7.55
N VAL A 745 -40.20 7.54 7.50
CA VAL A 745 -39.49 8.32 8.53
C VAL A 745 -40.03 8.12 9.94
N PRO A 746 -41.36 8.12 10.19
CA PRO A 746 -41.90 7.91 11.55
C PRO A 746 -41.55 6.52 12.10
N GLN A 747 -41.77 5.47 11.30
CA GLN A 747 -41.54 4.08 11.68
C GLN A 747 -40.06 3.79 11.93
N LEU A 748 -39.19 4.32 11.07
CA LEU A 748 -37.74 4.18 11.21
C LEU A 748 -37.20 4.94 12.43
N GLY A 749 -37.71 6.15 12.68
CA GLY A 749 -37.29 6.96 13.83
C GLY A 749 -37.59 6.28 15.17
N GLU A 750 -38.78 5.68 15.31
CA GLU A 750 -39.14 4.91 16.51
C GLU A 750 -38.22 3.69 16.69
N MET A 751 -38.05 2.89 15.62
CA MET A 751 -37.19 1.71 15.64
C MET A 751 -35.74 2.03 16.01
N LEU A 752 -35.15 3.11 15.46
CA LEU A 752 -33.78 3.52 15.78
C LEU A 752 -33.64 4.00 17.23
N GLY A 753 -34.66 4.70 17.75
CA GLY A 753 -34.71 5.09 19.15
C GLY A 753 -34.69 3.88 20.08
N GLU A 754 -35.48 2.84 19.77
CA GLU A 754 -35.52 1.58 20.53
C GLU A 754 -34.20 0.82 20.47
N ILE A 755 -33.64 0.64 19.27
CA ILE A 755 -32.35 -0.03 19.06
C ILE A 755 -31.26 0.65 19.88
N TYR A 756 -31.11 1.96 19.72
CA TYR A 756 -30.00 2.69 20.32
C TYR A 756 -30.14 2.81 21.85
N SER A 757 -31.37 2.92 22.36
CA SER A 757 -31.62 2.95 23.81
C SER A 757 -31.28 1.63 24.48
N ALA A 758 -31.52 0.50 23.79
CA ALA A 758 -31.21 -0.83 24.31
C ALA A 758 -29.73 -1.20 24.12
N PHE A 759 -29.21 -1.08 22.90
CA PHE A 759 -27.84 -1.43 22.50
C PHE A 759 -27.27 -0.32 21.62
N PRO A 760 -26.57 0.67 22.21
CA PRO A 760 -25.99 1.78 21.48
C PRO A 760 -24.95 1.31 20.45
N GLN A 761 -25.21 1.59 19.16
CA GLN A 761 -24.33 1.25 18.03
C GLN A 761 -24.12 2.44 17.10
N ALA A 762 -22.94 2.52 16.47
CA ALA A 762 -22.59 3.62 15.57
C ALA A 762 -23.49 3.65 14.31
N SER A 763 -23.87 2.49 13.78
CA SER A 763 -24.74 2.35 12.60
C SER A 763 -26.07 3.10 12.73
N ALA A 764 -26.68 3.09 13.92
CA ALA A 764 -27.92 3.82 14.19
C ALA A 764 -27.71 5.35 14.21
N LEU A 765 -26.55 5.83 14.70
CA LEU A 765 -26.20 7.26 14.64
C LEU A 765 -25.96 7.71 13.20
N ASP A 766 -25.27 6.91 12.39
CA ASP A 766 -24.98 7.23 10.99
C ASP A 766 -26.26 7.29 10.16
N LEU A 767 -27.20 6.37 10.39
CA LEU A 767 -28.50 6.39 9.74
C LEU A 767 -29.36 7.58 10.19
N ALA A 768 -29.39 7.87 11.50
CA ALA A 768 -30.10 9.05 12.01
C ALA A 768 -29.52 10.35 11.44
N ARG A 769 -28.19 10.46 11.32
CA ARG A 769 -27.50 11.58 10.65
C ARG A 769 -27.97 11.73 9.21
N GLN A 770 -28.11 10.62 8.48
CA GLN A 770 -28.59 10.64 7.10
C GLN A 770 -30.05 11.11 7.01
N MET A 771 -30.92 10.67 7.93
CA MET A 771 -32.30 11.15 8.03
C MET A 771 -32.37 12.64 8.35
N VAL A 772 -31.55 13.14 9.29
CA VAL A 772 -31.46 14.58 9.60
C VAL A 772 -31.03 15.36 8.36
N HIS A 773 -30.01 14.87 7.64
CA HIS A 773 -29.48 15.57 6.47
C HIS A 773 -30.53 15.76 5.36
N ILE A 774 -31.36 14.75 5.10
CA ILE A 774 -32.35 14.78 4.02
C ILE A 774 -33.63 15.52 4.44
N PHE A 775 -34.14 15.26 5.64
CA PHE A 775 -35.48 15.68 6.04
C PHE A 775 -35.54 16.90 6.98
N ALA A 776 -34.40 17.51 7.33
CA ALA A 776 -34.39 18.71 8.19
C ALA A 776 -35.15 19.91 7.58
N GLY A 777 -35.31 19.96 6.26
CA GLY A 777 -36.05 21.01 5.55
C GLY A 777 -37.57 20.79 5.46
N GLU A 778 -38.09 19.63 5.90
CA GLU A 778 -39.49 19.24 5.72
C GLU A 778 -40.30 19.33 7.02
N GLU A 779 -41.19 20.32 7.14
CA GLU A 779 -41.95 20.60 8.37
C GLU A 779 -42.71 19.38 8.94
N HIS A 780 -43.19 18.49 8.07
CA HIS A 780 -43.96 17.30 8.46
C HIS A 780 -43.10 16.24 9.19
N HIS A 781 -41.79 16.18 8.94
CA HIS A 781 -40.89 15.17 9.49
C HIS A 781 -40.03 15.66 10.67
N ILE A 782 -39.92 16.99 10.87
CA ILE A 782 -39.19 17.62 11.96
C ILE A 782 -39.53 17.03 13.35
N PRO A 783 -40.80 16.78 13.73
CA PRO A 783 -41.11 16.25 15.06
C PRO A 783 -40.46 14.89 15.34
N HIS A 784 -40.45 14.00 14.34
CA HIS A 784 -39.87 12.66 14.47
C HIS A 784 -38.34 12.71 14.55
N ILE A 785 -37.70 13.54 13.72
CA ILE A 785 -36.25 13.70 13.69
C ILE A 785 -35.75 14.32 14.99
N ARG A 786 -36.46 15.32 15.51
CA ARG A 786 -36.14 15.96 16.79
C ARG A 786 -36.21 14.96 17.94
N SER A 787 -37.31 14.20 18.02
CA SER A 787 -37.47 13.16 19.05
C SER A 787 -36.35 12.13 18.99
N LEU A 788 -36.00 11.66 17.79
CA LEU A 788 -34.89 10.72 17.59
C LEU A 788 -33.56 11.33 18.07
N THR A 789 -33.25 12.57 17.66
CA THR A 789 -31.99 13.24 18.01
C THR A 789 -31.83 13.45 19.52
N GLU A 790 -32.93 13.79 20.21
CA GLU A 790 -32.96 13.95 21.66
C GLU A 790 -32.65 12.61 22.38
N VAL A 791 -33.30 11.52 21.94
CA VAL A 791 -33.07 10.16 22.49
C VAL A 791 -31.64 9.69 22.28
N LEU A 792 -31.12 9.84 21.04
CA LEU A 792 -29.77 9.43 20.70
C LEU A 792 -28.73 10.21 21.51
N THR A 793 -28.85 11.54 21.55
CA THR A 793 -27.89 12.42 22.22
C THR A 793 -27.87 12.19 23.73
N SER A 794 -29.04 12.05 24.36
CA SER A 794 -29.14 11.73 25.80
C SER A 794 -28.43 10.41 26.15
N THR A 795 -28.65 9.38 25.32
CA THR A 795 -28.03 8.07 25.49
C THR A 795 -26.51 8.14 25.27
N THR A 796 -26.04 8.83 24.20
CA THR A 796 -24.62 8.99 23.91
C THR A 796 -23.88 9.77 25.00
N LEU A 797 -24.45 10.87 25.50
CA LEU A 797 -23.86 11.67 26.59
C LEU A 797 -23.74 10.85 27.87
N THR A 798 -24.74 10.04 28.19
CA THR A 798 -24.71 9.14 29.35
C THR A 798 -23.56 8.12 29.23
N ILE A 799 -23.33 7.57 28.04
CA ILE A 799 -22.21 6.65 27.77
C ILE A 799 -20.86 7.38 27.91
N PHE A 800 -20.76 8.59 27.35
CA PHE A 800 -19.52 9.38 27.37
C PHE A 800 -19.10 9.75 28.80
N GLN A 801 -20.06 10.11 29.65
CA GLN A 801 -19.83 10.41 31.07
C GLN A 801 -19.31 9.21 31.87
N GLN A 802 -19.56 7.97 31.42
CA GLN A 802 -19.11 6.73 32.08
C GLN A 802 -17.67 6.30 31.73
N GLY A 803 -16.90 7.10 30.98
CA GLY A 803 -15.68 6.66 30.28
C GLY A 803 -14.48 6.21 31.14
N LYS A 804 -14.26 4.88 31.24
CA LYS A 804 -12.94 4.21 31.07
C LYS A 804 -12.99 2.67 30.90
N LYS A 805 -14.12 1.98 31.17
CA LYS A 805 -14.20 0.49 31.09
C LYS A 805 -15.07 -0.11 29.96
N ARG A 806 -15.87 0.67 29.21
CA ARG A 806 -16.73 0.16 28.11
C ARG A 806 -16.39 0.71 26.71
N LEU A 807 -15.33 1.51 26.58
CA LEU A 807 -14.92 2.17 25.33
C LEU A 807 -14.34 1.24 24.25
N LEU A 808 -14.30 -0.07 24.47
CA LEU A 808 -13.90 -1.03 23.42
C LEU A 808 -14.98 -1.26 22.35
N ALA A 809 -16.24 -0.86 22.58
CA ALA A 809 -17.33 -1.07 21.61
C ALA A 809 -17.64 0.13 20.69
N VAL A 810 -16.96 1.29 20.86
CA VAL A 810 -17.25 2.54 20.11
C VAL A 810 -15.98 3.10 19.47
N LYS A 811 -15.13 2.24 18.90
CA LYS A 811 -13.96 2.68 18.12
C LYS A 811 -14.27 2.70 16.63
N THR A 812 -15.00 3.72 16.18
CA THR A 812 -14.93 4.30 14.82
C THR A 812 -15.94 5.44 14.67
N CYS A 813 -15.61 6.65 15.16
CA CYS A 813 -16.19 7.87 14.60
C CYS A 813 -15.44 9.13 15.06
N PRO A 814 -14.56 9.72 14.22
CA PRO A 814 -13.91 11.00 14.50
C PRO A 814 -14.85 12.22 14.48
N HIS A 815 -16.08 12.07 13.97
CA HIS A 815 -16.95 13.19 13.59
C HIS A 815 -17.94 13.67 14.68
N LEU A 816 -18.00 12.98 15.83
CA LEU A 816 -18.89 13.35 16.94
C LEU A 816 -18.53 14.71 17.60
N VAL A 817 -17.31 15.21 17.37
CA VAL A 817 -16.87 16.52 17.89
C VAL A 817 -17.45 17.70 17.08
N MET A 818 -17.86 17.49 15.83
CA MET A 818 -18.35 18.56 14.96
C MET A 818 -19.84 18.87 15.16
N CYS A 819 -20.70 17.86 15.41
CA CYS A 819 -22.13 18.10 15.63
C CYS A 819 -22.41 18.92 16.89
N CYS A 820 -21.63 18.76 17.96
CA CYS A 820 -21.83 19.53 19.19
C CYS A 820 -21.49 21.02 19.04
N ARG A 821 -20.65 21.42 18.06
CA ARG A 821 -20.34 22.84 17.81
C ARG A 821 -21.39 23.56 16.97
N GLY A 822 -22.24 22.83 16.24
CA GLY A 822 -23.29 23.42 15.41
C GLY A 822 -24.58 23.78 16.17
N MET A 823 -24.80 23.22 17.36
CA MET A 823 -26.01 23.46 18.18
C MET A 823 -25.81 24.53 19.27
N GLU A 824 -24.60 25.04 19.47
CA GLU A 824 -24.36 26.21 20.34
C GLU A 824 -24.54 27.56 19.60
N SER A 825 -24.88 27.53 18.30
CA SER A 825 -25.08 28.73 17.48
C SER A 825 -26.46 28.84 16.82
N SER A 826 -27.52 28.33 17.46
CA SER A 826 -28.92 28.59 17.07
C SER A 826 -29.78 28.95 18.27
#